data_AF-A0A1V6CRU4-F1
#
_entry.id   AF-A0A1V6CRU4-F1
#
_cell.length_a   1.000
_cell.length_b   1.000
_cell.length_c   1.000
_cell.angle_alpha   90.00
_cell.angle_beta   90.00
_cell.angle_gamma   90.00
#
_symmetry.space_group_name_H-M   'P 1'
#
loop_
_entity.id
_entity.type
_entity.pdbx_description
1 polymer ?
#
loop_
_entity_poly.entity_id
_entity_poly.type
_entity_poly.pdbx_seq_one_letter_code
_entity_poly.pdbx_strand_id
1 'polypeptide(L)'
;MIAQRRGKNVAVGGLVLQFICTGVLVGAWLATGRPQSVLASLWVTAGGLGIWLMAAILFYCRQLQQQEALEIDEAARAGQESSIFDEKGQGRPAQARLDFVLKWVLPASTLLLAAYHATFGVLVLRWALSASPSKLAGMLPGAFFTGMAGFAMFLFSRYATGMGRSVEWRPLRAAGGYALFCALSMALAVAAMVFAFLKYGGGDRIAAMVIPAVQIVLAVELALNFLVDLYRPRLPGQEHHLSFDSRLLDLLAEPARVGHSIAETLNYQFGFEVSKTWFYQLLSRAFVPLLVLGTVIMFAITGIVIIPEGERGVVLRWGKLNAAYKSDPMKASLGPGVHLKWPWPVETVRRFETGRVQELWMGAGRERTEEERQAALVNGKELQLWTSEHGPREELNFLVAVPGTQAYAASGEKKPVMIIKLVVPVQYVIEDPFKFGFTHSNPRQVLECVAHREMVEYCARATLSEPIPGRDKDRPEAIMTFGRQRTAAGLKQRIQQAADKLDLGVRITNVTLLAVHPPSEAAEAYQKVGEAERKQDVLRYQALTEASDILTRTAGDAQLALRLAFALRRVSDLERLQESASPSGEVDRLINEVRGVTELYRLQIRKEEALGRLGQERRASLLSLIDDAQTHLTVLEKAKAQGKSFDFAAALADARTDIEGDAQTKAGLLNRASGEIGVRIAQARSDRWKTELAEQSRWVAFSRELAAYKASPEVYALDRWLDVWDSVLPDITKYVLAVPQDRVEVRVDATLKAQELSGLKLEDKD
;
A
#
# COMPACT_ATOMS: atom_id res chain seq x y z
N MET A 1 51.20 -15.19 59.56
CA MET A 1 51.45 -13.78 59.94
C MET A 1 52.05 -12.92 58.81
N ILE A 2 53.20 -13.30 58.22
CA ILE A 2 53.90 -12.52 57.18
C ILE A 2 53.01 -12.23 55.96
N ALA A 3 52.24 -13.23 55.51
CA ALA A 3 51.32 -13.09 54.38
C ALA A 3 50.24 -12.02 54.61
N GLN A 4 49.62 -11.98 55.80
CA GLN A 4 48.58 -11.00 56.13
C GLN A 4 49.15 -9.59 56.27
N ARG A 5 50.37 -9.44 56.83
CA ARG A 5 51.07 -8.15 56.89
C ARG A 5 51.39 -7.61 55.50
N ARG A 6 51.85 -8.46 54.57
CA ARG A 6 52.07 -8.07 53.16
C ARG A 6 50.76 -7.66 52.48
N GLY A 7 49.69 -8.46 52.62
CA GLY A 7 48.38 -8.15 52.06
C GLY A 7 47.82 -6.81 52.56
N LYS A 8 47.95 -6.53 53.86
CA LYS A 8 47.59 -5.23 54.46
C LYS A 8 48.37 -4.07 53.83
N ASN A 9 49.68 -4.20 53.69
CA ASN A 9 50.52 -3.15 53.12
C ASN A 9 50.12 -2.85 51.66
N VAL A 10 49.80 -3.88 50.88
CA VAL A 10 49.31 -3.72 49.50
C VAL A 10 47.95 -3.04 49.51
N ALA A 11 47.02 -3.44 50.39
CA ALA A 11 45.70 -2.82 50.47
C ALA A 11 45.79 -1.32 50.86
N VAL A 12 46.67 -0.97 51.80
CA VAL A 12 46.95 0.43 52.15
C VAL A 12 47.62 1.17 51.00
N GLY A 13 48.57 0.56 50.29
CA GLY A 13 49.17 1.13 49.09
C GLY A 13 48.14 1.40 47.99
N GLY A 14 47.20 0.49 47.79
CA GLY A 14 46.07 0.64 46.88
C GLY A 14 45.13 1.77 47.28
N LEU A 15 44.82 1.90 48.58
CA LEU A 15 44.05 3.01 49.13
C LEU A 15 44.72 4.37 48.83
N VAL A 16 46.03 4.48 49.06
CA VAL A 16 46.81 5.69 48.78
C VAL A 16 46.83 6.00 47.29
N LEU A 17 47.08 4.99 46.45
CA LEU A 17 47.04 5.16 45.00
C LEU A 17 45.65 5.61 44.52
N GLN A 18 44.58 5.03 45.05
CA GLN A 18 43.20 5.41 44.74
C GLN A 18 42.92 6.87 45.11
N PHE A 19 43.39 7.32 46.27
CA PHE A 19 43.27 8.70 46.71
C PHE A 19 44.03 9.66 45.77
N ILE A 20 45.27 9.33 45.42
CA ILE A 20 46.09 10.12 44.48
C ILE A 20 45.39 10.21 43.12
N CYS A 21 44.94 9.09 42.54
CA CYS A 21 44.27 9.07 41.24
C CYS A 21 42.95 9.85 41.26
N THR A 22 42.20 9.82 42.37
CA THR A 22 41.00 10.64 42.56
C THR A 22 41.37 12.13 42.53
N GLY A 23 42.44 12.53 43.23
CA GLY A 23 42.96 13.90 43.20
C GLY A 23 43.44 14.34 41.81
N VAL A 24 44.11 13.46 41.07
CA VAL A 24 44.53 13.72 39.68
C VAL A 24 43.31 13.95 38.78
N LEU A 25 42.23 13.17 38.94
CA LEU A 25 40.99 13.37 38.19
C LEU A 25 40.29 14.69 38.53
N VAL A 26 40.30 15.12 39.80
CA VAL A 26 39.80 16.47 40.18
C VAL A 26 40.62 17.55 39.48
N GLY A 27 41.95 17.43 39.52
CA GLY A 27 42.86 18.38 38.84
C GLY A 27 42.63 18.40 37.32
N ALA A 28 42.54 17.23 36.69
CA ALA A 28 42.27 17.10 35.27
C ALA A 28 40.90 17.70 34.91
N TRP A 29 39.86 17.45 35.71
CA TRP A 29 38.52 17.99 35.48
C TRP A 29 38.49 19.52 35.55
N LEU A 30 39.16 20.12 36.55
CA LEU A 30 39.26 21.57 36.70
C LEU A 30 40.10 22.21 35.57
N ALA A 31 41.19 21.57 35.16
CA ALA A 31 42.12 22.11 34.16
C ALA A 31 41.63 22.00 32.71
N THR A 32 40.65 21.12 32.41
CA THR A 32 40.26 20.80 31.02
C THR A 32 38.89 21.28 30.55
N GLY A 33 38.35 22.31 31.21
CA GLY A 33 37.02 22.84 30.86
C GLY A 33 35.89 21.91 31.30
N ARG A 34 36.11 21.10 32.36
CA ARG A 34 35.13 20.24 33.03
C ARG A 34 34.48 19.18 32.12
N PRO A 35 35.27 18.31 31.46
CA PRO A 35 34.76 17.18 30.67
C PRO A 35 33.81 16.31 31.49
N GLN A 36 32.72 15.89 30.85
CA GLN A 36 31.70 15.08 31.51
C GLN A 36 32.23 13.66 31.78
N SER A 37 33.05 13.12 30.87
CA SER A 37 33.63 11.78 31.00
C SER A 37 34.62 11.66 32.17
N VAL A 38 35.35 12.73 32.46
CA VAL A 38 36.27 12.79 33.62
C VAL A 38 35.50 12.87 34.92
N LEU A 39 34.41 13.64 34.96
CA LEU A 39 33.54 13.69 36.14
C LEU A 39 32.93 12.32 36.44
N ALA A 40 32.51 11.59 35.40
CA ALA A 40 32.03 10.21 35.55
C ALA A 40 33.14 9.27 36.07
N SER A 41 34.35 9.36 35.50
CA SER A 41 35.51 8.59 35.98
C SER A 41 35.92 8.94 37.41
N LEU A 42 35.74 10.19 37.83
CA LEU A 42 36.04 10.66 39.18
C LEU A 42 35.17 9.93 40.21
N TRP A 43 33.86 9.89 40.00
CA TRP A 43 32.93 9.20 40.92
C TRP A 43 33.11 7.68 40.92
N VAL A 44 33.47 7.08 39.79
CA VAL A 44 33.91 5.67 39.76
C VAL A 44 35.18 5.50 40.60
N THR A 45 36.19 6.35 40.42
CA THR A 45 37.47 6.21 41.14
C THR A 45 37.29 6.43 42.65
N ALA A 46 36.48 7.40 43.07
CA ALA A 46 36.22 7.64 44.48
C ALA A 46 35.56 6.44 45.20
N GLY A 47 34.72 5.65 44.51
CA GLY A 47 34.10 4.45 45.08
C GLY A 47 35.10 3.36 45.50
N GLY A 48 36.28 3.34 44.87
CA GLY A 48 37.33 2.36 45.17
C GLY A 48 37.96 2.54 46.55
N LEU A 49 37.85 3.73 47.14
CA LEU A 49 38.36 4.00 48.49
C LEU A 49 37.70 3.08 49.53
N GLY A 50 36.39 2.85 49.41
CA GLY A 50 35.66 1.97 50.32
C GLY A 50 36.09 0.50 50.19
N ILE A 51 36.37 0.05 48.96
CA ILE A 51 36.79 -1.33 48.69
C ILE A 51 38.21 -1.58 49.23
N TRP A 52 39.15 -0.66 48.98
CA TRP A 52 40.51 -0.75 49.51
C TRP A 52 40.55 -0.65 51.04
N LEU A 53 39.72 0.20 51.64
CA LEU A 53 39.60 0.32 53.10
C LEU A 53 39.08 -0.98 53.71
N MET A 54 38.05 -1.59 53.12
CA MET A 54 37.50 -2.86 53.57
C MET A 54 38.54 -3.98 53.46
N ALA A 55 39.27 -4.05 52.34
CA ALA A 55 40.37 -5.01 52.18
C ALA A 55 41.45 -4.83 53.27
N ALA A 56 41.84 -3.59 53.58
CA ALA A 56 42.82 -3.31 54.63
C ALA A 56 42.33 -3.71 56.04
N ILE A 57 41.06 -3.43 56.36
CA ILE A 57 40.42 -3.85 57.62
C ILE A 57 40.42 -5.37 57.75
N LEU A 58 40.02 -6.09 56.68
CA LEU A 58 40.00 -7.56 56.68
C LEU A 58 41.40 -8.15 56.90
N PHE A 59 42.43 -7.64 56.21
CA PHE A 59 43.80 -8.10 56.42
C PHE A 59 44.31 -7.78 57.83
N TYR A 60 43.94 -6.63 58.39
CA TYR A 60 44.31 -6.26 59.75
C TYR A 60 43.67 -7.17 60.80
N CYS A 61 42.35 -7.43 60.69
CA CYS A 61 41.66 -8.35 61.59
C CYS A 61 42.19 -9.79 61.48
N ARG A 62 42.46 -10.28 60.26
CA ARG A 62 43.11 -11.59 60.04
C ARG A 62 44.53 -11.64 60.60
N GLN A 63 45.28 -10.55 60.53
CA GLN A 63 46.61 -10.46 61.13
C GLN A 63 46.54 -10.60 62.66
N LEU A 64 45.61 -9.89 63.31
CA LEU A 64 45.40 -9.97 64.77
C LEU A 64 44.94 -11.37 65.20
N GLN A 65 44.01 -11.99 64.46
CA GLN A 65 43.55 -13.35 64.72
C GLN A 65 44.71 -14.36 64.64
N GLN A 66 45.61 -14.23 63.65
CA GLN A 66 46.78 -15.10 63.54
C GLN A 66 47.81 -14.86 64.64
N GLN A 67 47.91 -13.65 65.19
CA GLN A 67 48.76 -13.36 66.34
C GLN A 67 48.21 -14.01 67.61
N GLU A 68 46.92 -13.81 67.90
CA GLU A 68 46.23 -14.42 69.04
C GLU A 68 46.29 -15.97 68.97
N ALA A 69 46.14 -16.55 67.78
CA ALA A 69 46.26 -18.00 67.59
C ALA A 69 47.68 -18.55 67.88
N LEU A 70 48.72 -17.78 67.55
CA LEU A 70 50.12 -18.17 67.83
C LEU A 70 50.44 -18.02 69.32
N GLU A 71 49.97 -16.94 69.97
CA GLU A 71 50.12 -16.74 71.41
C GLU A 71 49.45 -17.86 72.20
N ILE A 72 48.30 -18.36 71.74
CA ILE A 72 47.62 -19.52 72.34
C ILE A 72 48.44 -20.81 72.15
N ASP A 73 48.99 -21.05 70.96
CA ASP A 73 49.82 -22.24 70.70
C ASP A 73 51.14 -22.19 71.51
N GLU A 74 51.74 -21.01 71.67
CA GLU A 74 52.92 -20.79 72.52
C GLU A 74 52.60 -20.98 74.01
N ALA A 75 51.48 -20.45 74.50
CA ALA A 75 51.02 -20.67 75.88
C ALA A 75 50.71 -22.14 76.16
N ALA A 76 50.09 -22.85 75.20
CA ALA A 76 49.82 -24.28 75.29
C ALA A 76 51.12 -25.12 75.31
N ARG A 77 52.14 -24.72 74.55
CA ARG A 77 53.45 -25.39 74.53
C ARG A 77 54.32 -25.07 75.75
N ALA A 78 54.14 -23.91 76.38
CA ALA A 78 54.89 -23.49 77.56
C ALA A 78 54.45 -24.18 78.87
N GLY A 79 53.46 -25.08 78.83
CA GLY A 79 53.00 -25.81 80.02
C GLY A 79 52.29 -24.93 81.07
N GLN A 80 51.92 -23.69 80.73
CA GLN A 80 51.01 -22.90 81.55
C GLN A 80 49.61 -23.50 81.40
N GLU A 81 49.16 -24.26 82.40
CA GLU A 81 47.75 -24.62 82.56
C GLU A 81 46.92 -23.33 82.69
N SER A 82 46.44 -22.82 81.56
CA SER A 82 45.59 -21.64 81.51
C SER A 82 44.14 -22.06 81.64
N SER A 83 43.70 -22.31 82.88
CA SER A 83 42.28 -22.43 83.25
C SER A 83 41.45 -21.14 83.01
N ILE A 84 42.03 -20.13 82.35
CA ILE A 84 41.40 -18.84 82.03
C ILE A 84 40.63 -18.86 80.70
N PHE A 85 40.73 -19.93 79.89
CA PHE A 85 40.13 -19.96 78.55
C PHE A 85 39.07 -21.05 78.32
N ASP A 86 38.62 -21.75 79.37
CA ASP A 86 37.81 -22.97 79.23
C ASP A 86 36.28 -22.76 79.21
N GLU A 87 35.79 -21.52 79.05
CA GLU A 87 34.37 -21.26 78.79
C GLU A 87 34.13 -20.76 77.35
N LYS A 88 33.65 -21.69 76.52
CA LYS A 88 32.94 -21.52 75.24
C LYS A 88 33.00 -20.10 74.64
N GLY A 89 34.05 -19.83 73.87
CA GLY A 89 34.08 -18.76 72.86
C GLY A 89 34.17 -17.32 73.36
N GLN A 90 34.18 -17.07 74.68
CA GLN A 90 34.26 -15.71 75.23
C GLN A 90 35.68 -15.17 75.42
N GLY A 91 36.72 -16.00 75.21
CA GLY A 91 38.13 -15.63 75.45
C GLY A 91 38.96 -15.15 74.25
N ARG A 92 38.40 -15.01 73.04
CA ARG A 92 39.17 -14.67 71.82
C ARG A 92 38.76 -13.32 71.21
N PRO A 93 39.21 -12.19 71.78
CA PRO A 93 38.85 -10.87 71.29
C PRO A 93 39.22 -10.62 69.83
N ALA A 94 40.34 -11.15 69.30
CA ALA A 94 40.70 -10.93 67.90
C ALA A 94 39.83 -11.75 66.93
N GLN A 95 39.51 -13.01 67.28
CA GLN A 95 38.54 -13.82 66.53
C GLN A 95 37.14 -13.19 66.53
N ALA A 96 36.64 -12.73 67.69
CA ALA A 96 35.33 -12.08 67.80
C ALA A 96 35.23 -10.80 66.96
N ARG A 97 36.32 -10.02 66.86
CA ARG A 97 36.39 -8.85 65.97
C ARG A 97 36.28 -9.25 64.50
N LEU A 98 36.98 -10.30 64.07
CA LEU A 98 36.88 -10.79 62.70
C LEU A 98 35.46 -11.29 62.37
N ASP A 99 34.84 -12.03 63.29
CA ASP A 99 33.46 -12.51 63.13
C ASP A 99 32.46 -11.35 63.08
N PHE A 100 32.66 -10.32 63.89
CA PHE A 100 31.87 -9.08 63.83
C PHE A 100 32.04 -8.37 62.48
N VAL A 101 33.28 -8.25 61.99
CA VAL A 101 33.57 -7.64 60.69
C VAL A 101 32.91 -8.42 59.56
N LEU A 102 33.03 -9.75 59.54
CA LEU A 102 32.43 -10.59 58.50
C LEU A 102 30.90 -10.62 58.59
N LYS A 103 30.33 -10.62 59.79
CA LYS A 103 28.87 -10.72 59.98
C LYS A 103 28.13 -9.41 59.72
N TRP A 104 28.70 -8.28 60.12
CA TRP A 104 27.99 -7.00 60.12
C TRP A 104 28.67 -5.96 59.24
N VAL A 105 29.97 -5.75 59.40
CA VAL A 105 30.68 -4.67 58.71
C VAL A 105 30.79 -4.94 57.21
N LEU A 106 31.05 -6.19 56.83
CA LEU A 106 31.21 -6.61 55.44
C LEU A 106 29.90 -6.48 54.64
N PRO A 107 28.75 -7.06 55.06
CA PRO A 107 27.48 -6.86 54.35
C PRO A 107 27.04 -5.38 54.34
N ALA A 108 27.21 -4.65 55.47
CA ALA A 108 26.89 -3.23 55.52
C ALA A 108 27.72 -2.41 54.54
N SER A 109 29.04 -2.67 54.46
CA SER A 109 29.91 -1.98 53.51
C SER A 109 29.56 -2.30 52.05
N THR A 110 29.13 -3.53 51.77
CA THR A 110 28.70 -3.94 50.43
C THR A 110 27.43 -3.19 50.02
N LEU A 111 26.47 -3.07 50.94
CA LEU A 111 25.24 -2.31 50.71
C LEU A 111 25.53 -0.81 50.53
N LEU A 112 26.46 -0.24 51.31
CA LEU A 112 26.90 1.14 51.17
C LEU A 112 27.59 1.38 49.82
N LEU A 113 28.43 0.46 49.37
CA LEU A 113 29.07 0.52 48.05
C LEU A 113 28.04 0.39 46.93
N ALA A 114 27.06 -0.52 47.04
CA ALA A 114 25.97 -0.65 46.08
C ALA A 114 25.13 0.64 46.02
N ALA A 115 24.76 1.21 47.17
CA ALA A 115 24.03 2.46 47.26
C ALA A 115 24.82 3.64 46.68
N TYR A 116 26.13 3.72 46.95
CA TYR A 116 27.03 4.71 46.36
C TYR A 116 27.02 4.61 44.83
N HIS A 117 27.21 3.41 44.29
CA HIS A 117 27.24 3.17 42.85
C HIS A 117 25.90 3.45 42.16
N ALA A 118 24.79 3.05 42.78
CA ALA A 118 23.46 3.36 42.28
C ALA A 118 23.20 4.87 42.29
N THR A 119 23.52 5.54 43.39
CA THR A 119 23.24 6.97 43.57
C THR A 119 24.06 7.81 42.59
N PHE A 120 25.39 7.67 42.60
CA PHE A 120 26.24 8.44 41.69
C PHE A 120 26.10 8.01 40.24
N GLY A 121 25.89 6.73 39.96
CA GLY A 121 25.59 6.25 38.62
C GLY A 121 24.33 6.90 38.04
N VAL A 122 23.22 6.92 38.79
CA VAL A 122 21.96 7.54 38.34
C VAL A 122 22.08 9.06 38.26
N LEU A 123 22.67 9.73 39.26
CA LEU A 123 22.82 11.18 39.27
C LEU A 123 23.68 11.67 38.10
N VAL A 124 24.84 11.04 37.88
CA VAL A 124 25.75 11.42 36.79
C VAL A 124 25.14 11.08 35.43
N LEU A 125 24.46 9.94 35.28
CA LEU A 125 23.80 9.58 34.02
C LEU A 125 22.66 10.54 33.67
N ARG A 126 21.79 10.87 34.65
CA ARG A 126 20.71 11.86 34.45
C ARG A 126 21.27 13.22 34.09
N TRP A 127 22.35 13.65 34.75
CA TRP A 127 23.02 14.89 34.42
C TRP A 127 23.62 14.86 33.00
N ALA A 128 24.37 13.82 32.63
CA ALA A 128 24.99 13.67 31.31
C ALA A 128 23.96 13.61 30.15
N LEU A 129 22.78 13.05 30.40
CA LEU A 129 21.67 13.07 29.44
C LEU A 129 21.14 14.49 29.21
N SER A 130 21.04 15.30 30.26
CA SER A 130 20.53 16.67 30.22
C SER A 130 21.56 17.75 29.83
N ALA A 131 22.86 17.46 30.01
CA ALA A 131 23.90 18.46 29.87
C ALA A 131 24.26 18.77 28.40
N SER A 132 24.47 20.05 28.12
CA SER A 132 24.99 20.53 26.82
C SER A 132 26.45 20.08 26.62
N PRO A 133 26.92 19.91 25.36
CA PRO A 133 28.30 19.54 25.09
C PRO A 133 29.29 20.48 25.77
N SER A 134 30.24 19.94 26.54
CA SER A 134 31.26 20.75 27.22
C SER A 134 32.22 21.38 26.22
N LYS A 135 32.53 22.67 26.42
CA LYS A 135 33.63 23.34 25.71
C LYS A 135 34.95 22.84 26.30
N LEU A 136 35.53 21.83 25.66
CA LEU A 136 36.77 21.22 26.10
C LEU A 136 37.95 22.18 25.83
N ALA A 137 38.76 22.41 26.85
CA ALA A 137 40.00 23.20 26.79
C ALA A 137 41.14 22.38 27.38
N GLY A 138 42.41 22.68 27.06
CA GLY A 138 43.54 21.99 27.71
C GLY A 138 43.55 20.46 27.57
N MET A 139 43.03 19.92 26.45
CA MET A 139 42.78 18.49 26.27
C MET A 139 44.05 17.62 26.38
N LEU A 140 45.20 18.12 25.91
CA LEU A 140 46.47 17.39 25.93
C LEU A 140 46.99 17.17 27.36
N PRO A 141 47.16 18.21 28.22
CA PRO A 141 47.51 17.99 29.62
C PRO A 141 46.53 17.09 30.38
N GLY A 142 45.22 17.27 30.21
CA GLY A 142 44.22 16.43 30.89
C GLY A 142 44.27 14.98 30.47
N ALA A 143 44.42 14.72 29.17
CA ALA A 143 44.59 13.37 28.64
C ALA A 143 45.87 12.71 29.17
N PHE A 144 46.97 13.47 29.25
CA PHE A 144 48.23 12.96 29.78
C PHE A 144 48.12 12.55 31.25
N PHE A 145 47.66 13.44 32.14
CA PHE A 145 47.56 13.14 33.57
C PHE A 145 46.51 12.06 33.88
N THR A 146 45.36 12.09 33.19
CA THR A 146 44.33 11.05 33.31
C THR A 146 44.84 9.71 32.81
N GLY A 147 45.58 9.70 31.69
CA GLY A 147 46.21 8.50 31.14
C GLY A 147 47.28 7.92 32.06
N MET A 148 48.12 8.77 32.66
CA MET A 148 49.14 8.34 33.62
C MET A 148 48.52 7.74 34.89
N ALA A 149 47.46 8.37 35.43
CA ALA A 149 46.71 7.82 36.55
C ALA A 149 46.05 6.47 36.19
N GLY A 150 45.44 6.38 35.00
CA GLY A 150 44.83 5.14 34.50
C GLY A 150 45.84 4.02 34.31
N PHE A 151 47.03 4.34 33.80
CA PHE A 151 48.12 3.38 33.64
C PHE A 151 48.67 2.88 34.97
N ALA A 152 48.89 3.78 35.94
CA ALA A 152 49.31 3.40 37.29
C ALA A 152 48.27 2.48 37.95
N MET A 153 46.98 2.81 37.81
CA MET A 153 45.88 2.00 38.31
C MET A 153 45.79 0.64 37.61
N PHE A 154 46.05 0.59 36.30
CA PHE A 154 46.08 -0.66 35.53
C PHE A 154 47.22 -1.58 36.00
N LEU A 155 48.44 -1.06 36.15
CA LEU A 155 49.57 -1.85 36.65
C LEU A 155 49.31 -2.38 38.06
N PHE A 156 48.77 -1.51 38.93
CA PHE A 156 48.45 -1.89 40.30
C PHE A 156 47.31 -2.90 40.37
N SER A 157 46.30 -2.77 39.51
CA SER A 157 45.23 -3.76 39.32
C SER A 157 45.82 -5.12 38.95
N ARG A 158 46.70 -5.20 37.95
CA ARG A 158 47.33 -6.46 37.52
C ARG A 158 48.14 -7.11 38.64
N TYR A 159 48.85 -6.30 39.42
CA TYR A 159 49.59 -6.76 40.59
C TYR A 159 48.66 -7.29 41.70
N ALA A 160 47.60 -6.56 42.04
CA ALA A 160 46.65 -6.92 43.09
C ALA A 160 45.79 -8.15 42.73
N THR A 161 45.25 -8.22 41.52
CA THR A 161 44.50 -9.38 41.03
C THR A 161 45.40 -10.61 40.93
N GLY A 162 46.66 -10.44 40.48
CA GLY A 162 47.65 -11.52 40.44
C GLY A 162 47.95 -12.11 41.81
N MET A 163 48.14 -11.27 42.83
CA MET A 163 48.26 -11.72 44.22
C MET A 163 46.96 -12.35 44.74
N GLY A 164 45.80 -11.82 44.38
CA GLY A 164 44.48 -12.32 44.77
C GLY A 164 44.14 -13.74 44.29
N ARG A 165 45.01 -14.37 43.49
CA ARG A 165 44.92 -15.79 43.12
C ARG A 165 45.24 -16.73 44.28
N SER A 166 46.08 -16.31 45.22
CA SER A 166 46.35 -17.11 46.40
C SER A 166 45.21 -16.97 47.41
N VAL A 167 44.90 -18.07 48.10
CA VAL A 167 43.82 -18.13 49.11
C VAL A 167 44.03 -17.08 50.20
N GLU A 168 45.29 -16.89 50.62
CA GLU A 168 45.67 -15.96 51.69
C GLU A 168 45.42 -14.48 51.35
N TRP A 169 45.46 -14.12 50.06
CA TRP A 169 45.35 -12.73 49.58
C TRP A 169 44.08 -12.44 48.79
N ARG A 170 43.11 -13.36 48.83
CA ARG A 170 41.83 -13.27 48.12
C ARG A 170 41.10 -11.92 48.22
N PRO A 171 41.11 -11.16 49.35
CA PRO A 171 40.50 -9.83 49.39
C PRO A 171 41.11 -8.80 48.42
N LEU A 172 42.36 -8.98 47.99
CA LEU A 172 42.99 -8.11 46.99
C LEU A 172 42.41 -8.33 45.58
N ARG A 173 41.74 -9.45 45.32
CA ARG A 173 41.13 -9.72 44.00
C ARG A 173 40.01 -8.73 43.70
N ALA A 174 39.05 -8.59 44.61
CA ALA A 174 37.93 -7.66 44.46
C ALA A 174 38.43 -6.21 44.29
N ALA A 175 39.42 -5.81 45.07
CA ALA A 175 40.05 -4.49 44.96
C ALA A 175 40.82 -4.31 43.63
N GLY A 176 41.52 -5.35 43.16
CA GLY A 176 42.23 -5.35 41.88
C GLY A 176 41.30 -5.30 40.68
N GLY A 177 40.18 -6.06 40.70
CA GLY A 177 39.15 -6.01 39.66
C GLY A 177 38.49 -4.63 39.60
N TYR A 178 38.23 -4.01 40.74
CA TYR A 178 37.72 -2.63 40.78
C TYR A 178 38.73 -1.59 40.28
N ALA A 179 40.02 -1.76 40.61
CA ALA A 179 41.09 -0.92 40.07
C ALA A 179 41.15 -1.03 38.53
N LEU A 180 40.90 -2.20 37.95
CA LEU A 180 40.80 -2.36 36.49
C LEU A 180 39.64 -1.55 35.92
N PHE A 181 38.48 -1.57 36.57
CA PHE A 181 37.32 -0.77 36.17
C PHE A 181 37.64 0.73 36.17
N CYS A 182 38.34 1.22 37.20
CA CYS A 182 38.81 2.61 37.26
C CYS A 182 39.78 2.93 36.11
N ALA A 183 40.72 2.02 35.81
CA ALA A 183 41.66 2.21 34.71
C ALA A 183 40.95 2.26 33.35
N LEU A 184 39.96 1.39 33.12
CA LEU A 184 39.16 1.37 31.90
C LEU A 184 38.29 2.62 31.74
N SER A 185 37.68 3.13 32.83
CA SER A 185 36.91 4.37 32.78
C SER A 185 37.81 5.57 32.44
N MET A 186 39.00 5.64 33.03
CA MET A 186 40.00 6.66 32.70
C MET A 186 40.49 6.55 31.25
N ALA A 187 40.72 5.34 30.74
CA ALA A 187 41.10 5.14 29.34
C ALA A 187 40.00 5.62 28.37
N LEU A 188 38.73 5.37 28.71
CA LEU A 188 37.58 5.86 27.94
C LEU A 188 37.47 7.39 27.98
N ALA A 189 37.73 8.01 29.13
CA ALA A 189 37.79 9.48 29.26
C ALA A 189 38.95 10.08 28.45
N VAL A 190 40.13 9.44 28.43
CA VAL A 190 41.27 9.85 27.59
C VAL A 190 40.90 9.75 26.10
N ALA A 191 40.31 8.63 25.67
CA ALA A 191 39.87 8.46 24.28
C ALA A 191 38.86 9.55 23.88
N ALA A 192 37.92 9.89 24.75
CA ALA A 192 36.97 10.98 24.53
C ALA A 192 37.67 12.34 24.36
N MET A 193 38.68 12.65 25.18
CA MET A 193 39.46 13.89 25.02
C MET A 193 40.27 13.90 23.72
N VAL A 194 40.85 12.76 23.33
CA VAL A 194 41.60 12.65 22.07
C VAL A 194 40.67 12.84 20.87
N PHE A 195 39.47 12.24 20.88
CA PHE A 195 38.48 12.46 19.82
C PHE A 195 38.04 13.92 19.74
N ALA A 196 37.84 14.57 20.88
CA ALA A 196 37.54 15.99 20.92
C ALA A 196 38.70 16.85 20.38
N PHE A 197 39.95 16.47 20.66
CA PHE A 197 41.14 17.14 20.10
C PHE A 197 41.20 17.01 18.58
N LEU A 198 40.81 15.85 18.05
CA LEU A 198 40.68 15.60 16.61
C LEU A 198 39.44 16.23 15.96
N LYS A 199 38.71 17.11 16.67
CA LYS A 199 37.46 17.78 16.25
C LYS A 199 36.29 16.83 15.94
N TYR A 200 36.35 15.58 16.40
CA TYR A 200 35.20 14.68 16.39
C TYR A 200 34.35 14.94 17.64
N GLY A 201 33.21 15.62 17.43
CA GLY A 201 32.28 15.96 18.50
C GLY A 201 31.49 14.76 19.02
N GLY A 202 31.12 14.79 20.30
CA GLY A 202 30.21 13.82 20.93
C GLY A 202 30.87 12.67 21.71
N GLY A 203 32.16 12.42 21.52
CA GLY A 203 32.89 11.35 22.24
C GLY A 203 32.84 11.48 23.76
N ASP A 204 33.02 12.69 24.29
CA ASP A 204 32.91 12.98 25.74
C ASP A 204 31.52 12.67 26.30
N ARG A 205 30.46 13.03 25.56
CA ARG A 205 29.08 12.77 25.98
C ARG A 205 28.76 11.28 25.98
N ILE A 206 29.22 10.54 24.97
CA ILE A 206 29.04 9.08 24.91
C ILE A 206 29.76 8.41 26.09
N ALA A 207 31.03 8.75 26.32
CA ALA A 207 31.79 8.23 27.45
C ALA A 207 31.11 8.57 28.79
N ALA A 208 30.59 9.79 28.94
CA ALA A 208 29.85 10.24 30.12
C ALA A 208 28.51 9.52 30.34
N MET A 209 27.93 8.87 29.32
CA MET A 209 26.76 8.00 29.47
C MET A 209 27.16 6.55 29.77
N VAL A 210 28.21 6.05 29.12
CA VAL A 210 28.65 4.64 29.24
C VAL A 210 29.23 4.35 30.64
N ILE A 211 30.11 5.21 31.15
CA ILE A 211 30.76 5.01 32.45
C ILE A 211 29.74 4.84 33.59
N PRO A 212 28.78 5.76 33.80
CA PRO A 212 27.80 5.59 34.87
C PRO A 212 26.79 4.46 34.59
N ALA A 213 26.53 4.10 33.33
CA ALA A 213 25.70 2.93 33.02
C ALA A 213 26.36 1.64 33.53
N VAL A 214 27.67 1.45 33.29
CA VAL A 214 28.43 0.31 33.85
C VAL A 214 28.46 0.38 35.38
N GLN A 215 28.56 1.58 35.95
CA GLN A 215 28.48 1.80 37.40
C GLN A 215 27.14 1.34 38.00
N ILE A 216 26.02 1.55 37.31
CA ILE A 216 24.68 1.07 37.73
C ILE A 216 24.62 -0.46 37.65
N VAL A 217 25.15 -1.06 36.59
CA VAL A 217 25.21 -2.52 36.46
C VAL A 217 26.01 -3.14 37.61
N LEU A 218 27.15 -2.54 37.97
CA LEU A 218 27.92 -2.96 39.14
C LEU A 218 27.13 -2.80 40.45
N ALA A 219 26.35 -1.72 40.61
CA ALA A 219 25.48 -1.52 41.78
C ALA A 219 24.45 -2.65 41.93
N VAL A 220 23.82 -3.04 40.82
CA VAL A 220 22.85 -4.15 40.79
C VAL A 220 23.54 -5.46 41.17
N GLU A 221 24.73 -5.74 40.61
CA GLU A 221 25.50 -6.94 40.96
C GLU A 221 25.85 -6.97 42.46
N LEU A 222 26.34 -5.87 43.03
CA LEU A 222 26.68 -5.79 44.46
C LEU A 222 25.45 -5.98 45.35
N ALA A 223 24.29 -5.44 44.96
CA ALA A 223 23.03 -5.65 45.67
C ALA A 223 22.57 -7.12 45.61
N LEU A 224 22.71 -7.77 44.45
CA LEU A 224 22.43 -9.19 44.28
C LEU A 224 23.41 -10.07 45.08
N ASN A 225 24.70 -9.72 45.10
CA ASN A 225 25.70 -10.44 45.89
C ASN A 225 25.40 -10.33 47.39
N PHE A 226 25.02 -9.16 47.88
CA PHE A 226 24.54 -8.98 49.25
C PHE A 226 23.30 -9.85 49.55
N LEU A 227 22.32 -9.86 48.64
CA LEU A 227 21.12 -10.70 48.79
C LEU A 227 21.48 -12.19 48.86
N VAL A 228 22.34 -12.67 47.96
CA VAL A 228 22.81 -14.06 47.96
C VAL A 228 23.59 -14.40 49.23
N ASP A 229 24.42 -13.47 49.71
CA ASP A 229 25.20 -13.67 50.93
C ASP A 229 24.31 -13.76 52.19
N LEU A 230 23.15 -13.09 52.20
CA LEU A 230 22.16 -13.19 53.29
C LEU A 230 21.60 -14.62 53.42
N TYR A 231 21.42 -15.32 52.30
CA TYR A 231 20.89 -16.69 52.28
C TYR A 231 21.99 -17.76 52.32
N ARG A 232 23.27 -17.39 52.38
CA ARG A 232 24.37 -18.35 52.33
C ARG A 232 24.64 -18.97 53.71
N PRO A 233 24.56 -20.31 53.87
CA PRO A 233 24.88 -20.98 55.13
C PRO A 233 26.35 -20.76 55.52
N ARG A 234 26.61 -20.38 56.78
CA ARG A 234 27.96 -20.12 57.30
C ARG A 234 28.48 -21.36 58.01
N LEU A 235 29.20 -22.22 57.29
CA LEU A 235 29.79 -23.44 57.85
C LEU A 235 31.13 -23.13 58.57
N PRO A 236 31.37 -23.65 59.79
CA PRO A 236 32.65 -23.54 60.47
C PRO A 236 33.79 -24.13 59.63
N GLY A 237 34.89 -23.41 59.45
CA GLY A 237 36.06 -23.87 58.71
C GLY A 237 36.02 -23.65 57.19
N GLN A 238 34.92 -23.19 56.60
CA GLN A 238 34.88 -22.73 55.21
C GLN A 238 35.20 -21.22 55.12
N GLU A 239 36.02 -20.83 54.14
CA GLU A 239 36.33 -19.41 53.92
C GLU A 239 35.08 -18.61 53.51
N HIS A 240 34.89 -17.47 54.17
CA HIS A 240 33.80 -16.56 53.86
C HIS A 240 33.99 -15.91 52.48
N HIS A 241 32.95 -15.97 51.64
CA HIS A 241 32.93 -15.24 50.36
C HIS A 241 32.76 -13.75 50.63
N LEU A 242 33.50 -12.91 49.89
CA LEU A 242 33.41 -11.46 50.06
C LEU A 242 32.26 -10.94 49.21
N SER A 243 31.21 -10.44 49.86
CA SER A 243 30.00 -9.93 49.19
C SER A 243 30.26 -8.73 48.25
N PHE A 244 31.36 -8.00 48.45
CA PHE A 244 31.78 -6.90 47.55
C PHE A 244 32.61 -7.35 46.33
N ASP A 245 32.81 -8.66 46.14
CA ASP A 245 33.55 -9.23 45.02
C ASP A 245 32.67 -9.32 43.76
N SER A 246 33.02 -8.60 42.71
CA SER A 246 32.25 -8.56 41.45
C SER A 246 32.75 -9.62 40.47
N ARG A 247 31.83 -10.51 40.07
CA ARG A 247 32.07 -11.55 39.05
C ARG A 247 32.23 -10.92 37.67
N LEU A 248 31.52 -9.85 37.37
CA LEU A 248 31.65 -9.12 36.10
C LEU A 248 33.03 -8.47 35.96
N LEU A 249 33.54 -7.88 37.04
CA LEU A 249 34.89 -7.30 37.05
C LEU A 249 35.97 -8.38 37.03
N ASP A 250 35.75 -9.49 37.73
CA ASP A 250 36.62 -10.67 37.66
C ASP A 250 36.70 -11.26 36.24
N LEU A 251 35.59 -11.27 35.48
CA LEU A 251 35.57 -11.73 34.08
C LEU A 251 36.48 -10.87 33.19
N LEU A 252 36.45 -9.55 33.39
CA LEU A 252 37.28 -8.60 32.65
C LEU A 252 38.75 -8.65 33.08
N ALA A 253 38.99 -8.89 34.37
CA ALA A 253 40.34 -8.98 34.91
C ALA A 253 41.02 -10.31 34.57
N GLU A 254 40.29 -11.43 34.61
CA GLU A 254 40.80 -12.78 34.38
C GLU A 254 39.89 -13.63 33.46
N PRO A 255 39.84 -13.33 32.13
CA PRO A 255 38.96 -14.05 31.19
C PRO A 255 39.19 -15.57 31.15
N ALA A 256 40.42 -16.01 31.43
CA ALA A 256 40.80 -17.43 31.44
C ALA A 256 40.01 -18.28 32.45
N ARG A 257 39.46 -17.66 33.51
CA ARG A 257 38.79 -18.37 34.61
C ARG A 257 37.42 -18.95 34.22
N VAL A 258 36.69 -18.32 33.30
CA VAL A 258 35.42 -18.88 32.77
C VAL A 258 35.68 -20.18 32.02
N GLY A 259 36.73 -20.20 31.20
CA GLY A 259 37.20 -21.41 30.56
C GLY A 259 37.48 -22.49 31.60
N HIS A 260 38.28 -22.19 32.63
CA HIS A 260 38.54 -23.18 33.67
C HIS A 260 37.28 -23.72 34.37
N SER A 261 36.25 -22.90 34.64
CA SER A 261 35.01 -23.40 35.26
C SER A 261 34.19 -24.33 34.36
N ILE A 262 34.10 -24.03 33.06
CA ILE A 262 33.40 -24.88 32.08
C ILE A 262 34.19 -26.17 31.88
N ALA A 263 35.52 -26.08 31.82
CA ALA A 263 36.39 -27.23 31.72
C ALA A 263 36.35 -28.11 32.97
N GLU A 264 36.26 -27.54 34.16
CA GLU A 264 36.18 -28.27 35.43
C GLU A 264 34.82 -28.99 35.55
N THR A 265 33.74 -28.38 35.07
CA THR A 265 32.42 -29.02 34.97
C THR A 265 32.40 -30.15 33.94
N LEU A 266 33.03 -29.95 32.77
CA LEU A 266 33.21 -30.99 31.77
C LEU A 266 34.12 -32.12 32.28
N ASN A 267 35.20 -31.79 32.99
CA ASN A 267 36.12 -32.78 33.56
C ASN A 267 35.42 -33.59 34.66
N TYR A 268 34.56 -32.94 35.47
CA TYR A 268 33.71 -33.61 36.45
C TYR A 268 32.69 -34.55 35.80
N GLN A 269 32.05 -34.14 34.71
CA GLN A 269 30.96 -34.89 34.09
C GLN A 269 31.44 -35.96 33.09
N PHE A 270 32.64 -35.82 32.55
CA PHE A 270 33.19 -36.69 31.51
C PHE A 270 34.51 -37.37 31.87
N GLY A 271 35.16 -37.02 32.98
CA GLY A 271 36.33 -37.74 33.52
C GLY A 271 37.65 -37.57 32.74
N PHE A 272 37.75 -36.62 31.80
CA PHE A 272 38.98 -36.35 31.05
C PHE A 272 39.42 -34.87 31.14
N GLU A 273 40.73 -34.62 31.36
CA GLU A 273 41.32 -33.29 31.62
C GLU A 273 41.40 -32.40 30.36
N VAL A 274 40.26 -31.96 29.84
CA VAL A 274 40.18 -31.08 28.65
C VAL A 274 40.99 -29.79 28.85
N SER A 275 41.02 -29.26 30.07
CA SER A 275 41.64 -27.97 30.42
C SER A 275 43.15 -27.88 30.19
N LYS A 276 43.86 -29.01 30.11
CA LYS A 276 45.33 -29.03 29.91
C LYS A 276 45.76 -29.07 28.46
N THR A 277 44.84 -29.28 27.52
CA THR A 277 45.18 -29.24 26.09
C THR A 277 45.48 -27.82 25.64
N TRP A 278 46.55 -27.65 24.85
CA TRP A 278 46.95 -26.34 24.30
C TRP A 278 45.79 -25.66 23.55
N PHE A 279 44.96 -26.47 22.88
CA PHE A 279 43.81 -26.04 22.11
C PHE A 279 42.74 -25.37 22.99
N TYR A 280 42.45 -25.92 24.17
CA TYR A 280 41.49 -25.33 25.10
C TYR A 280 41.96 -23.99 25.66
N GLN A 281 43.25 -23.87 25.97
CA GLN A 281 43.85 -22.63 26.48
C GLN A 281 43.87 -21.52 25.41
N LEU A 282 44.13 -21.88 24.16
CA LEU A 282 44.03 -20.96 23.03
C LEU A 282 42.57 -20.54 22.80
N LEU A 283 41.64 -21.50 22.78
CA LEU A 283 40.22 -21.26 22.55
C LEU A 283 39.62 -20.37 23.64
N SER A 284 39.84 -20.67 24.92
CA SER A 284 39.31 -19.88 26.04
C SER A 284 39.87 -18.45 26.08
N ARG A 285 41.13 -18.24 25.66
CA ARG A 285 41.75 -16.91 25.53
C ARG A 285 41.22 -16.12 24.33
N ALA A 286 40.97 -16.79 23.20
CA ALA A 286 40.55 -16.16 21.95
C ALA A 286 39.03 -16.01 21.83
N PHE A 287 38.24 -16.81 22.54
CA PHE A 287 36.79 -16.87 22.39
C PHE A 287 36.11 -15.54 22.65
N VAL A 288 36.39 -14.89 23.80
CA VAL A 288 35.78 -13.60 24.14
C VAL A 288 36.12 -12.49 23.13
N PRO A 289 37.40 -12.22 22.79
CA PRO A 289 37.71 -11.20 21.79
C PRO A 289 37.15 -11.53 20.40
N LEU A 290 37.09 -12.81 20.02
CA LEU A 290 36.53 -13.22 18.74
C LEU A 290 35.00 -13.10 18.71
N LEU A 291 34.32 -13.36 19.83
CA LEU A 291 32.88 -13.14 20.00
C LEU A 291 32.55 -11.65 19.95
N VAL A 292 33.33 -10.80 20.64
CA VAL A 292 33.17 -9.33 20.57
C VAL A 292 33.41 -8.84 19.14
N LEU A 293 34.50 -9.27 18.50
CA LEU A 293 34.79 -8.93 17.10
C LEU A 293 33.67 -9.38 16.17
N GLY A 294 33.20 -10.62 16.31
CA GLY A 294 32.09 -11.16 15.54
C GLY A 294 30.80 -10.36 15.73
N THR A 295 30.49 -9.96 16.96
CA THR A 295 29.33 -9.12 17.28
C THR A 295 29.45 -7.73 16.64
N VAL A 296 30.64 -7.11 16.69
CA VAL A 296 30.91 -5.81 16.07
C VAL A 296 30.82 -5.91 14.54
N ILE A 297 31.35 -6.96 13.93
CA ILE A 297 31.25 -7.20 12.49
C ILE A 297 29.78 -7.41 12.10
N MET A 298 29.04 -8.24 12.84
CA MET A 298 27.62 -8.48 12.60
C MET A 298 26.82 -7.18 12.69
N PHE A 299 27.11 -6.35 13.70
CA PHE A 299 26.53 -5.02 13.84
C PHE A 299 26.89 -4.11 12.65
N ALA A 300 28.16 -4.08 12.23
CA ALA A 300 28.63 -3.28 11.10
C ALA A 300 28.00 -3.68 9.76
N ILE A 301 27.79 -4.99 9.53
CA ILE A 301 27.13 -5.52 8.33
C ILE A 301 25.69 -4.99 8.23
N THR A 302 24.99 -4.74 9.35
CA THR A 302 23.66 -4.10 9.30
C THR A 302 23.68 -2.66 8.74
N GLY A 303 24.87 -2.06 8.59
CA GLY A 303 25.09 -0.78 7.93
C GLY A 303 25.17 -0.87 6.40
N ILE A 304 25.24 -2.06 5.80
CA ILE A 304 25.27 -2.23 4.34
C ILE A 304 23.82 -2.44 3.86
N VAL A 305 23.38 -1.64 2.89
CA VAL A 305 22.07 -1.82 2.24
C VAL A 305 22.25 -1.91 0.73
N ILE A 306 21.57 -2.89 0.13
CA ILE A 306 21.57 -3.09 -1.31
C ILE A 306 20.16 -2.77 -1.82
N ILE A 307 20.07 -1.93 -2.84
CA ILE A 307 18.81 -1.51 -3.46
C ILE A 307 18.77 -2.09 -4.88
N PRO A 308 17.77 -2.95 -5.17
CA PRO A 308 17.57 -3.49 -6.51
C PRO A 308 17.29 -2.43 -7.57
N GLU A 309 17.47 -2.81 -8.83
CA GLU A 309 17.02 -1.99 -9.96
C GLU A 309 15.51 -1.79 -9.93
N GLY A 310 15.04 -0.59 -10.26
CA GLY A 310 13.63 -0.23 -10.19
C GLY A 310 13.10 0.11 -8.80
N GLU A 311 13.93 -0.01 -7.75
CA GLU A 311 13.59 0.41 -6.39
C GLU A 311 14.35 1.67 -5.95
N ARG A 312 13.78 2.38 -4.99
CA ARG A 312 14.43 3.47 -4.26
C ARG A 312 14.25 3.30 -2.76
N GLY A 313 15.30 3.59 -2.02
CA GLY A 313 15.35 3.48 -0.56
C GLY A 313 15.20 4.83 0.12
N VAL A 314 14.25 4.93 1.05
CA VAL A 314 14.10 6.09 1.94
C VAL A 314 14.72 5.76 3.29
N VAL A 315 15.71 6.56 3.70
CA VAL A 315 16.45 6.38 4.96
C VAL A 315 15.73 7.12 6.09
N LEU A 316 15.49 6.39 7.17
CA LEU A 316 14.89 6.89 8.41
C LEU A 316 15.95 6.86 9.50
N ARG A 317 16.22 8.01 10.12
CA ARG A 317 17.15 8.10 11.24
C ARG A 317 16.36 8.24 12.53
N TRP A 318 16.48 7.28 13.44
CA TRP A 318 15.65 7.20 14.66
C TRP A 318 14.14 7.32 14.37
N GLY A 319 13.70 6.73 13.26
CA GLY A 319 12.31 6.81 12.79
C GLY A 319 11.91 8.17 12.20
N LYS A 320 12.79 9.18 12.18
CA LYS A 320 12.54 10.49 11.58
C LYS A 320 13.09 10.56 10.15
N LEU A 321 12.35 11.25 9.30
CA LEU A 321 12.75 11.57 7.94
C LEU A 321 13.81 12.68 7.94
N ASN A 322 14.82 12.53 7.08
CA ASN A 322 15.81 13.57 6.83
C ASN A 322 15.14 14.82 6.22
N ALA A 323 15.53 16.02 6.66
CA ALA A 323 15.02 17.28 6.11
C ALA A 323 15.31 17.42 4.61
N ALA A 324 16.37 16.79 4.10
CA ALA A 324 16.72 16.77 2.68
C ALA A 324 15.61 16.18 1.78
N TYR A 325 14.75 15.30 2.32
CA TYR A 325 13.63 14.72 1.57
C TYR A 325 12.55 15.75 1.21
N LYS A 326 12.45 16.87 1.93
CA LYS A 326 11.45 17.91 1.63
C LYS A 326 11.84 18.79 0.44
N SER A 327 13.14 18.93 0.16
CA SER A 327 13.65 19.78 -0.92
C SER A 327 13.83 19.04 -2.23
N ASP A 328 14.32 17.79 -2.19
CA ASP A 328 14.54 16.97 -3.38
C ASP A 328 14.40 15.47 -3.02
N PRO A 329 13.18 14.91 -3.13
CA PRO A 329 12.91 13.52 -2.72
C PRO A 329 13.75 12.52 -3.50
N MET A 330 13.95 12.76 -4.79
CA MET A 330 14.66 11.85 -5.67
C MET A 330 16.16 11.86 -5.40
N LYS A 331 16.78 13.01 -5.16
CA LYS A 331 18.20 13.07 -4.83
C LYS A 331 18.49 12.57 -3.41
N ALA A 332 17.57 12.77 -2.48
CA ALA A 332 17.70 12.31 -1.10
C ALA A 332 17.43 10.80 -0.95
N SER A 333 16.66 10.20 -1.85
CA SER A 333 16.46 8.75 -1.89
C SER A 333 17.70 8.03 -2.40
N LEU A 334 17.97 6.86 -1.82
CA LEU A 334 19.04 5.99 -2.28
C LEU A 334 18.58 5.30 -3.58
N GLY A 335 19.31 5.49 -4.66
CA GLY A 335 19.07 4.81 -5.93
C GLY A 335 19.53 3.34 -5.94
N PRO A 336 19.41 2.62 -7.06
CA PRO A 336 19.91 1.26 -7.20
C PRO A 336 21.41 1.16 -6.90
N GLY A 337 21.82 0.07 -6.25
CA GLY A 337 23.23 -0.19 -5.90
C GLY A 337 23.47 -0.43 -4.42
N VAL A 338 24.75 -0.49 -4.04
CA VAL A 338 25.20 -0.72 -2.66
C VAL A 338 25.43 0.62 -1.98
N HIS A 339 24.77 0.81 -0.82
CA HIS A 339 24.89 2.01 -0.01
C HIS A 339 25.31 1.68 1.41
N LEU A 340 26.01 2.62 2.03
CA LEU A 340 26.38 2.55 3.43
C LEU A 340 25.42 3.45 4.24
N LYS A 341 24.84 2.89 5.30
CA LYS A 341 24.02 3.56 6.29
C LYS A 341 24.56 3.30 7.69
N TRP A 342 24.07 4.03 8.67
CA TRP A 342 24.37 3.69 10.05
C TRP A 342 23.77 2.32 10.42
N PRO A 343 24.48 1.51 11.22
CA PRO A 343 23.97 0.25 11.75
C PRO A 343 22.60 0.42 12.43
N TRP A 344 21.80 -0.63 12.37
CA TRP A 344 20.54 -0.68 13.11
C TRP A 344 20.83 -0.57 14.61
N PRO A 345 20.06 0.18 15.42
CA PRO A 345 18.76 0.81 15.14
C PRO A 345 18.83 2.29 14.72
N VAL A 346 20.04 2.86 14.52
CA VAL A 346 20.20 4.30 14.24
C VAL A 346 19.52 4.68 12.92
N GLU A 347 19.76 3.89 11.87
CA GLU A 347 19.15 4.08 10.55
C GLU A 347 18.46 2.81 10.03
N THR A 348 17.28 3.01 9.48
CA THR A 348 16.48 1.99 8.80
C THR A 348 16.13 2.48 7.39
N VAL A 349 15.93 1.56 6.44
CA VAL A 349 15.62 1.89 5.05
C VAL A 349 14.32 1.22 4.65
N ARG A 350 13.36 2.00 4.18
CA ARG A 350 12.14 1.47 3.52
C ARG A 350 12.32 1.58 2.01
N ARG A 351 12.01 0.50 1.29
CA ARG A 351 12.18 0.41 -0.16
C ARG A 351 10.82 0.58 -0.84
N PHE A 352 10.84 1.23 -2.00
CA PHE A 352 9.66 1.49 -2.81
C PHE A 352 9.97 1.22 -4.28
N GLU A 353 9.07 0.52 -4.97
CA GLU A 353 9.18 0.18 -6.39
C GLU A 353 8.84 1.38 -7.29
N THR A 354 9.75 2.32 -7.45
CA THR A 354 9.52 3.53 -8.26
C THR A 354 9.65 3.30 -9.77
N GLY A 355 10.36 2.26 -10.19
CA GLY A 355 10.64 1.94 -11.60
C GLY A 355 9.68 0.95 -12.24
N ARG A 356 8.75 0.37 -11.46
CA ARG A 356 7.78 -0.61 -11.95
C ARG A 356 6.42 0.03 -12.13
N VAL A 357 5.77 -0.26 -13.25
CA VAL A 357 4.35 0.07 -13.44
C VAL A 357 3.52 -0.88 -12.58
N GLN A 358 2.79 -0.30 -11.63
CA GLN A 358 1.85 -1.00 -10.78
C GLN A 358 0.44 -0.88 -11.35
N GLU A 359 -0.40 -1.87 -11.04
CA GLU A 359 -1.76 -1.93 -11.53
C GLU A 359 -2.76 -2.04 -10.37
N LEU A 360 -3.84 -1.30 -10.54
CA LEU A 360 -5.04 -1.28 -9.72
C LEU A 360 -6.21 -1.64 -10.64
N TRP A 361 -7.10 -2.52 -10.20
CA TRP A 361 -8.29 -2.90 -10.97
C TRP A 361 -9.53 -2.30 -10.33
N MET A 362 -10.19 -1.39 -11.05
CA MET A 362 -11.48 -0.86 -10.62
C MET A 362 -12.62 -1.66 -11.25
N GLY A 363 -13.67 -1.88 -10.46
CA GLY A 363 -14.84 -2.64 -10.91
C GLY A 363 -14.59 -4.12 -11.13
N ALA A 364 -13.52 -4.63 -10.50
CA ALA A 364 -13.19 -6.03 -10.44
C ALA A 364 -13.25 -6.52 -8.97
N GLY A 365 -13.81 -7.70 -8.75
CA GLY A 365 -13.89 -8.38 -7.45
C GLY A 365 -12.68 -9.26 -7.19
N ARG A 366 -12.92 -10.45 -6.62
CA ARG A 366 -11.85 -11.43 -6.37
C ARG A 366 -11.25 -11.95 -7.68
N GLU A 367 -10.05 -12.50 -7.57
CA GLU A 367 -9.47 -13.30 -8.66
C GLU A 367 -10.27 -14.58 -8.87
N ARG A 368 -10.51 -14.89 -10.15
CA ARG A 368 -11.21 -16.11 -10.54
C ARG A 368 -10.25 -17.29 -10.46
N THR A 369 -10.76 -18.44 -10.02
CA THR A 369 -9.98 -19.67 -9.95
C THR A 369 -9.63 -20.15 -11.36
N GLU A 370 -8.62 -21.02 -11.47
CA GLU A 370 -8.27 -21.61 -12.77
C GLU A 370 -9.46 -22.37 -13.36
N GLU A 371 -10.20 -23.13 -12.54
CA GLU A 371 -11.39 -23.87 -12.96
C GLU A 371 -12.48 -22.93 -13.53
N GLU A 372 -12.75 -21.80 -12.86
CA GLU A 372 -13.71 -20.80 -13.33
C GLU A 372 -13.29 -20.16 -14.66
N ARG A 373 -11.99 -19.97 -14.87
CA ARG A 373 -11.44 -19.43 -16.13
C ARG A 373 -11.47 -20.48 -17.24
N GLN A 374 -11.15 -21.74 -16.94
CA GLN A 374 -11.20 -22.86 -17.88
C GLN A 374 -12.63 -23.14 -18.35
N ALA A 375 -13.63 -22.99 -17.47
CA ALA A 375 -15.05 -23.11 -17.84
C ALA A 375 -15.51 -22.05 -18.85
N ALA A 376 -14.83 -20.90 -18.93
CA ALA A 376 -15.10 -19.84 -19.91
C ALA A 376 -14.36 -20.05 -21.25
N LEU A 377 -13.50 -21.07 -21.35
CA LEU A 377 -12.80 -21.37 -22.60
C LEU A 377 -13.69 -22.15 -23.56
N VAL A 378 -13.76 -21.68 -24.80
CA VAL A 378 -14.34 -22.43 -25.92
C VAL A 378 -13.21 -22.76 -26.89
N ASN A 379 -12.95 -24.04 -27.12
CA ASN A 379 -11.84 -24.53 -27.95
C ASN A 379 -10.45 -24.01 -27.51
N GLY A 380 -10.21 -23.95 -26.19
CA GLY A 380 -8.94 -23.47 -25.63
C GLY A 380 -8.69 -21.96 -25.79
N LYS A 381 -9.69 -21.19 -26.22
CA LYS A 381 -9.65 -19.72 -26.27
C LYS A 381 -10.74 -19.15 -25.37
N GLU A 382 -10.38 -18.12 -24.61
CA GLU A 382 -11.35 -17.40 -23.79
C GLU A 382 -12.22 -16.54 -24.71
N LEU A 383 -13.49 -16.90 -24.84
CA LEU A 383 -14.45 -16.15 -25.64
C LEU A 383 -15.10 -15.11 -24.73
N GLN A 384 -14.85 -13.83 -25.00
CA GLN A 384 -15.45 -12.74 -24.23
C GLN A 384 -16.88 -12.46 -24.72
N LEU A 385 -17.84 -13.21 -24.18
CA LEU A 385 -19.27 -13.04 -24.42
C LEU A 385 -19.91 -12.19 -23.32
N TRP A 386 -20.87 -11.33 -23.65
CA TRP A 386 -21.63 -10.57 -22.65
C TRP A 386 -22.53 -11.43 -21.78
N THR A 387 -22.84 -12.65 -22.22
CA THR A 387 -23.71 -13.61 -21.52
C THR A 387 -23.01 -14.36 -20.41
N SER A 388 -21.67 -14.27 -20.33
CA SER A 388 -20.85 -15.04 -19.41
C SER A 388 -19.83 -14.13 -18.75
N GLU A 389 -19.43 -14.45 -17.51
CA GLU A 389 -18.33 -13.72 -16.90
C GLU A 389 -17.00 -14.09 -17.58
N HIS A 390 -16.20 -13.07 -17.89
CA HIS A 390 -14.93 -13.22 -18.58
C HIS A 390 -13.81 -12.42 -17.90
N GLY A 391 -12.57 -12.77 -18.21
CA GLY A 391 -11.39 -12.09 -17.67
C GLY A 391 -10.88 -12.67 -16.34
N PRO A 392 -9.80 -12.08 -15.81
CA PRO A 392 -9.04 -12.65 -14.70
C PRO A 392 -9.73 -12.49 -13.33
N ARG A 393 -10.73 -11.62 -13.23
CA ARG A 393 -11.40 -11.25 -11.97
C ARG A 393 -12.92 -11.20 -12.18
N GLU A 394 -13.67 -11.36 -11.09
CA GLU A 394 -15.12 -11.13 -11.10
C GLU A 394 -15.43 -9.69 -11.49
N GLU A 395 -16.52 -9.46 -12.19
CA GLU A 395 -16.89 -8.13 -12.70
C GLU A 395 -18.04 -7.53 -11.90
N LEU A 396 -17.83 -6.32 -11.39
CA LEU A 396 -18.77 -5.67 -10.49
C LEU A 396 -19.74 -4.74 -11.25
N ASN A 397 -20.93 -4.59 -10.67
CA ASN A 397 -22.00 -3.76 -11.20
C ASN A 397 -21.80 -2.27 -10.84
N PHE A 398 -22.03 -1.40 -11.83
CA PHE A 398 -21.98 0.06 -11.72
C PHE A 398 -23.27 0.69 -12.22
N LEU A 399 -23.62 1.80 -11.58
CA LEU A 399 -24.76 2.61 -11.97
C LEU A 399 -24.36 3.68 -12.98
N VAL A 400 -25.06 3.74 -14.10
CA VAL A 400 -24.95 4.80 -15.09
C VAL A 400 -26.28 5.54 -15.18
N ALA A 401 -26.22 6.86 -15.19
CA ALA A 401 -27.44 7.67 -15.28
C ALA A 401 -28.07 7.56 -16.67
N VAL A 402 -29.39 7.35 -16.70
CA VAL A 402 -30.17 7.53 -17.93
C VAL A 402 -30.41 9.04 -18.12
N PRO A 403 -30.08 9.62 -19.29
CA PRO A 403 -30.44 11.00 -19.57
C PRO A 403 -31.96 11.17 -19.49
N GLY A 404 -32.43 11.98 -18.55
CA GLY A 404 -33.86 12.31 -18.49
C GLY A 404 -34.27 13.05 -19.77
N THR A 405 -35.28 12.53 -20.46
CA THR A 405 -36.04 13.26 -21.48
C THR A 405 -36.93 14.32 -20.80
N GLN A 406 -37.26 15.40 -21.52
CA GLN A 406 -38.15 16.45 -20.97
C GLN A 406 -39.50 15.88 -20.50
N ALA A 407 -39.99 14.83 -21.16
CA ALA A 407 -41.21 14.10 -20.79
C ALA A 407 -41.11 13.44 -19.40
N TYR A 408 -39.95 12.87 -19.05
CA TYR A 408 -39.73 12.19 -17.76
C TYR A 408 -39.51 13.18 -16.60
N ALA A 409 -38.95 14.36 -16.89
CA ALA A 409 -38.80 15.40 -15.87
C ALA A 409 -40.14 15.96 -15.38
N ALA A 410 -41.19 15.87 -16.22
CA ALA A 410 -42.53 16.36 -15.90
C ALA A 410 -43.40 15.33 -15.13
N SER A 411 -43.03 14.04 -15.10
CA SER A 411 -43.86 12.99 -14.49
C SER A 411 -43.72 12.86 -12.97
N GLY A 412 -42.70 13.48 -12.37
CA GLY A 412 -42.39 13.34 -10.94
C GLY A 412 -41.85 11.95 -10.55
N GLU A 413 -41.65 11.04 -11.51
CA GLU A 413 -41.10 9.71 -11.25
C GLU A 413 -39.59 9.74 -10.96
N LYS A 414 -39.11 8.76 -10.17
CA LYS A 414 -37.69 8.61 -9.86
C LYS A 414 -36.89 8.36 -11.14
N LYS A 415 -35.81 9.12 -11.36
CA LYS A 415 -34.96 9.00 -12.56
C LYS A 415 -34.42 7.57 -12.68
N PRO A 416 -34.60 6.89 -13.83
CA PRO A 416 -34.08 5.55 -14.03
C PRO A 416 -32.54 5.55 -14.08
N VAL A 417 -31.97 4.46 -13.59
CA VAL A 417 -30.53 4.17 -13.66
C VAL A 417 -30.32 2.87 -14.42
N MET A 418 -29.23 2.78 -15.18
CA MET A 418 -28.80 1.53 -15.82
C MET A 418 -27.71 0.88 -14.98
N ILE A 419 -27.71 -0.45 -14.99
CA ILE A 419 -26.64 -1.26 -14.40
C ILE A 419 -25.75 -1.74 -15.53
N ILE A 420 -24.44 -1.55 -15.40
CA ILE A 420 -23.43 -2.12 -16.30
C ILE A 420 -22.28 -2.74 -15.52
N LYS A 421 -21.58 -3.68 -16.15
CA LYS A 421 -20.28 -4.17 -15.69
C LYS A 421 -19.17 -3.33 -16.35
N LEU A 422 -18.27 -2.83 -15.52
CA LEU A 422 -17.18 -1.95 -15.96
C LEU A 422 -15.88 -2.40 -15.31
N VAL A 423 -14.91 -2.82 -16.13
CA VAL A 423 -13.58 -3.24 -15.68
C VAL A 423 -12.54 -2.24 -16.18
N VAL A 424 -11.90 -1.54 -15.25
CA VAL A 424 -10.97 -0.45 -15.56
C VAL A 424 -9.63 -0.65 -14.85
N PRO A 425 -8.63 -1.24 -15.51
CA PRO A 425 -7.25 -1.19 -15.02
C PRO A 425 -6.70 0.24 -15.03
N VAL A 426 -6.14 0.62 -13.88
CA VAL A 426 -5.41 1.88 -13.64
C VAL A 426 -3.95 1.53 -13.42
N GLN A 427 -3.11 1.99 -14.33
CA GLN A 427 -1.67 1.81 -14.26
C GLN A 427 -1.04 3.06 -13.68
N TYR A 428 -0.15 2.89 -12.70
CA TYR A 428 0.52 3.99 -12.03
C TYR A 428 1.97 3.63 -11.70
N VAL A 429 2.78 4.67 -11.47
CA VAL A 429 4.14 4.55 -10.96
C VAL A 429 4.29 5.42 -9.73
N ILE A 430 5.12 4.98 -8.79
CA ILE A 430 5.47 5.79 -7.62
C ILE A 430 6.49 6.83 -8.06
N GLU A 431 6.07 8.09 -8.14
CA GLU A 431 6.92 9.21 -8.55
C GLU A 431 7.67 9.79 -7.35
N ASP A 432 6.98 9.92 -6.22
CA ASP A 432 7.54 10.39 -4.96
C ASP A 432 7.37 9.32 -3.86
N PRO A 433 8.43 8.52 -3.56
CA PRO A 433 8.36 7.47 -2.55
C PRO A 433 8.15 8.01 -1.12
N PHE A 434 8.46 9.29 -0.89
CA PHE A 434 8.21 9.92 0.41
C PHE A 434 6.71 10.14 0.61
N LYS A 435 6.08 10.83 -0.34
CA LYS A 435 4.64 11.12 -0.30
C LYS A 435 3.82 9.84 -0.25
N PHE A 436 4.19 8.85 -1.06
CA PHE A 436 3.54 7.55 -1.06
C PHE A 436 3.71 6.83 0.28
N GLY A 437 4.93 6.73 0.81
CA GLY A 437 5.23 5.89 1.97
C GLY A 437 4.88 6.48 3.34
N PHE A 438 4.70 7.81 3.45
CA PHE A 438 4.66 8.51 4.74
C PHE A 438 3.53 9.52 4.90
N THR A 439 2.82 9.93 3.85
CA THR A 439 1.64 10.80 3.99
C THR A 439 0.44 10.02 4.53
N HIS A 440 0.25 8.79 4.05
CA HIS A 440 -0.88 7.93 4.40
C HIS A 440 -0.41 6.58 4.95
N SER A 441 -1.18 5.99 5.87
CA SER A 441 -0.85 4.67 6.43
C SER A 441 -0.94 3.54 5.39
N ASN A 442 -1.90 3.62 4.46
CA ASN A 442 -2.06 2.66 3.37
C ASN A 442 -2.32 3.39 2.03
N PRO A 443 -1.28 3.91 1.36
CA PRO A 443 -1.42 4.75 0.17
C PRO A 443 -2.08 4.02 -1.01
N ARG A 444 -1.85 2.71 -1.16
CA ARG A 444 -2.46 1.89 -2.22
C ARG A 444 -3.97 1.81 -2.07
N GLN A 445 -4.44 1.54 -0.86
CA GLN A 445 -5.88 1.46 -0.57
C GLN A 445 -6.56 2.83 -0.72
N VAL A 446 -5.87 3.91 -0.35
CA VAL A 446 -6.37 5.27 -0.56
C VAL A 446 -6.50 5.57 -2.05
N LEU A 447 -5.49 5.23 -2.86
CA LEU A 447 -5.54 5.38 -4.32
C LEU A 447 -6.69 4.57 -4.92
N GLU A 448 -6.89 3.33 -4.48
CA GLU A 448 -8.01 2.48 -4.87
C GLU A 448 -9.37 3.13 -4.57
N CYS A 449 -9.56 3.63 -3.35
CA CYS A 449 -10.79 4.31 -2.95
C CYS A 449 -11.05 5.58 -3.78
N VAL A 450 -10.00 6.38 -4.02
CA VAL A 450 -10.08 7.59 -4.84
C VAL A 450 -10.45 7.24 -6.28
N ALA A 451 -9.78 6.26 -6.86
CA ALA A 451 -10.03 5.83 -8.23
C ALA A 451 -11.47 5.30 -8.39
N HIS A 452 -11.94 4.47 -7.45
CA HIS A 452 -13.32 4.01 -7.40
C HIS A 452 -14.32 5.16 -7.28
N ARG A 453 -14.08 6.13 -6.40
CA ARG A 453 -14.94 7.31 -6.27
C ARG A 453 -15.04 8.09 -7.58
N GLU A 454 -13.90 8.42 -8.19
CA GLU A 454 -13.87 9.15 -9.46
C GLU A 454 -14.59 8.36 -10.56
N MET A 455 -14.41 7.05 -10.62
CA MET A 455 -15.10 6.19 -11.58
C MET A 455 -16.62 6.19 -11.37
N VAL A 456 -17.10 6.07 -10.14
CA VAL A 456 -18.54 6.12 -9.82
C VAL A 456 -19.13 7.48 -10.17
N GLU A 457 -18.48 8.58 -9.80
CA GLU A 457 -18.95 9.93 -10.15
C GLU A 457 -18.96 10.17 -11.67
N TYR A 458 -17.95 9.65 -12.37
CA TYR A 458 -17.87 9.74 -13.82
C TYR A 458 -19.00 8.94 -14.50
N CYS A 459 -19.25 7.70 -14.05
CA CYS A 459 -20.33 6.85 -14.55
C CYS A 459 -21.71 7.43 -14.26
N ALA A 460 -21.91 8.04 -13.09
CA ALA A 460 -23.15 8.73 -12.73
C ALA A 460 -23.47 9.92 -13.66
N ARG A 461 -22.47 10.44 -14.38
CA ARG A 461 -22.62 11.48 -15.40
C ARG A 461 -22.57 10.95 -16.82
N ALA A 462 -22.23 9.68 -17.04
CA ALA A 462 -22.03 9.14 -18.37
C ALA A 462 -23.36 8.89 -19.13
N THR A 463 -23.26 8.58 -20.42
CA THR A 463 -24.31 7.90 -21.20
C THR A 463 -23.77 6.61 -21.80
N LEU A 464 -24.65 5.64 -22.06
CA LEU A 464 -24.24 4.29 -22.47
C LEU A 464 -23.83 4.22 -23.94
N SER A 465 -24.76 4.49 -24.84
CA SER A 465 -24.62 4.24 -26.29
C SER A 465 -24.77 5.49 -27.13
N GLU A 466 -25.61 6.43 -26.69
CA GLU A 466 -25.98 7.61 -27.47
C GLU A 466 -25.39 8.91 -26.91
N PRO A 467 -24.93 9.83 -27.77
CA PRO A 467 -24.63 11.20 -27.39
C PRO A 467 -25.93 11.97 -27.14
N ILE A 468 -25.90 13.00 -26.28
CA ILE A 468 -27.10 13.82 -26.03
C ILE A 468 -26.99 15.10 -26.85
N PRO A 469 -27.86 15.33 -27.85
CA PRO A 469 -27.83 16.55 -28.64
C PRO A 469 -28.04 17.80 -27.75
N GLY A 470 -27.17 18.80 -27.90
CA GLY A 470 -27.34 20.11 -27.26
C GLY A 470 -27.02 20.20 -25.76
N ARG A 471 -26.39 19.17 -25.16
CA ARG A 471 -25.88 19.24 -23.77
C ARG A 471 -24.36 19.46 -23.70
N ASP A 472 -23.91 19.69 -22.47
CA ASP A 472 -22.54 19.99 -22.06
C ASP A 472 -21.48 19.13 -22.77
N LYS A 473 -20.54 19.79 -23.46
CA LYS A 473 -19.46 19.13 -24.23
C LYS A 473 -18.51 18.32 -23.34
N ASP A 474 -18.48 18.63 -22.05
CA ASP A 474 -17.57 18.00 -21.07
C ASP A 474 -18.20 16.76 -20.40
N ARG A 475 -19.44 16.41 -20.74
CA ARG A 475 -20.10 15.21 -20.24
C ARG A 475 -19.51 13.95 -20.89
N PRO A 476 -19.32 12.85 -20.14
CA PRO A 476 -18.96 11.57 -20.76
C PRO A 476 -20.15 11.00 -21.53
N GLU A 477 -19.92 10.60 -22.77
CA GLU A 477 -20.96 10.08 -23.64
C GLU A 477 -20.54 8.76 -24.27
N ALA A 478 -21.52 7.89 -24.50
CA ALA A 478 -21.38 6.67 -25.29
C ALA A 478 -20.23 5.74 -24.82
N ILE A 479 -20.16 5.50 -23.50
CA ILE A 479 -19.05 4.76 -22.87
C ILE A 479 -18.95 3.30 -23.30
N MET A 480 -19.99 2.71 -23.90
CA MET A 480 -19.92 1.36 -24.48
C MET A 480 -19.42 1.33 -25.93
N THR A 481 -19.51 2.45 -26.65
CA THR A 481 -19.20 2.49 -28.09
C THR A 481 -17.95 3.35 -28.35
N PHE A 482 -18.11 4.54 -28.92
CA PHE A 482 -17.00 5.41 -29.35
C PHE A 482 -16.44 6.30 -28.22
N GLY A 483 -17.12 6.38 -27.07
CA GLY A 483 -16.73 7.22 -25.93
C GLY A 483 -15.62 6.66 -25.05
N ARG A 484 -15.21 5.39 -25.26
CA ARG A 484 -14.28 4.66 -24.37
C ARG A 484 -12.94 5.37 -24.20
N GLN A 485 -12.34 5.86 -25.29
CA GLN A 485 -11.04 6.52 -25.25
C GLN A 485 -11.09 7.88 -24.52
N ARG A 486 -12.14 8.68 -24.75
CA ARG A 486 -12.33 9.95 -24.03
C ARG A 486 -12.61 9.70 -22.55
N THR A 487 -13.36 8.64 -22.24
CA THR A 487 -13.64 8.22 -20.87
C THR A 487 -12.37 7.83 -20.13
N ALA A 488 -11.52 7.00 -20.74
CA ALA A 488 -10.21 6.64 -20.23
C ALA A 488 -9.34 7.89 -19.95
N ALA A 489 -9.25 8.81 -20.91
CA ALA A 489 -8.47 10.04 -20.74
C ALA A 489 -9.02 10.94 -19.61
N GLY A 490 -10.34 11.11 -19.55
CA GLY A 490 -11.02 11.89 -18.51
C GLY A 490 -10.86 11.29 -17.12
N LEU A 491 -10.99 9.97 -16.98
CA LEU A 491 -10.74 9.26 -15.72
C LEU A 491 -9.28 9.37 -15.30
N LYS A 492 -8.32 9.17 -16.21
CA LYS A 492 -6.89 9.36 -15.92
C LYS A 492 -6.62 10.73 -15.31
N GLN A 493 -7.15 11.80 -15.92
CA GLN A 493 -6.96 13.16 -15.43
C GLN A 493 -7.60 13.37 -14.05
N ARG A 494 -8.83 12.91 -13.83
CA ARG A 494 -9.53 13.06 -12.55
C ARG A 494 -8.85 12.30 -11.42
N ILE A 495 -8.45 11.05 -11.67
CA ILE A 495 -7.74 10.22 -10.71
C ILE A 495 -6.39 10.85 -10.36
N GLN A 496 -5.64 11.35 -11.35
CA GLN A 496 -4.40 12.08 -11.10
C GLN A 496 -4.64 13.31 -10.23
N GLN A 497 -5.60 14.17 -10.59
CA GLN A 497 -5.91 15.38 -9.82
C GLN A 497 -6.34 15.08 -8.38
N ALA A 498 -7.13 14.02 -8.19
CA ALA A 498 -7.57 13.60 -6.86
C ALA A 498 -6.41 13.00 -6.04
N ALA A 499 -5.52 12.22 -6.67
CA ALA A 499 -4.32 11.68 -6.05
C ALA A 499 -3.32 12.78 -5.66
N ASP A 500 -3.15 13.80 -6.51
CA ASP A 500 -2.29 14.96 -6.26
C ASP A 500 -2.82 15.81 -5.10
N LYS A 501 -4.15 16.02 -5.05
CA LYS A 501 -4.79 16.76 -3.94
C LYS A 501 -4.57 16.09 -2.58
N LEU A 502 -4.40 14.77 -2.57
CA LEU A 502 -4.08 13.98 -1.39
C LEU A 502 -2.59 13.77 -1.21
N ASP A 503 -1.71 14.37 -2.02
CA ASP A 503 -0.26 14.19 -1.92
C ASP A 503 0.14 12.69 -1.85
N LEU A 504 -0.47 11.84 -2.70
CA LEU A 504 -0.16 10.41 -2.73
C LEU A 504 1.20 10.10 -3.38
N GLY A 505 1.78 11.03 -4.15
CA GLY A 505 3.10 10.83 -4.76
C GLY A 505 3.12 9.80 -5.89
N VAL A 506 1.97 9.56 -6.55
CA VAL A 506 1.83 8.64 -7.66
C VAL A 506 1.55 9.38 -8.96
N ARG A 507 2.04 8.81 -10.06
CA ARG A 507 1.72 9.27 -11.40
C ARG A 507 0.93 8.19 -12.12
N ILE A 508 -0.30 8.52 -12.50
CA ILE A 508 -1.17 7.66 -13.30
C ILE A 508 -0.64 7.66 -14.73
N THR A 509 -0.11 6.52 -15.17
CA THR A 509 0.46 6.37 -16.51
C THR A 509 -0.65 6.13 -17.52
N ASN A 510 -1.60 5.25 -17.20
CA ASN A 510 -2.67 4.86 -18.12
C ASN A 510 -3.94 4.44 -17.37
N VAL A 511 -5.08 4.64 -18.03
CA VAL A 511 -6.39 4.13 -17.60
C VAL A 511 -7.04 3.55 -18.85
N THR A 512 -7.50 2.31 -18.77
CA THR A 512 -8.11 1.62 -19.93
C THR A 512 -9.44 1.03 -19.53
N LEU A 513 -10.46 1.14 -20.38
CA LEU A 513 -11.74 0.47 -20.17
C LEU A 513 -11.66 -0.90 -20.85
N LEU A 514 -11.31 -1.94 -20.09
CA LEU A 514 -11.14 -3.29 -20.62
C LEU A 514 -12.49 -3.89 -21.02
N ALA A 515 -13.45 -3.86 -20.10
CA ALA A 515 -14.81 -4.36 -20.32
C ALA A 515 -15.84 -3.27 -19.99
N VAL A 516 -16.81 -3.09 -20.89
CA VAL A 516 -18.00 -2.28 -20.68
C VAL A 516 -19.16 -3.01 -21.34
N HIS A 517 -20.03 -3.63 -20.55
CA HIS A 517 -21.18 -4.35 -21.07
C HIS A 517 -22.31 -4.39 -20.04
N PRO A 518 -23.55 -4.66 -20.48
CA PRO A 518 -24.64 -4.98 -19.56
C PRO A 518 -24.30 -6.22 -18.73
N PRO A 519 -24.94 -6.38 -17.56
CA PRO A 519 -24.88 -7.64 -16.83
C PRO A 519 -25.48 -8.77 -17.68
N SER A 520 -25.07 -10.01 -17.43
CA SER A 520 -25.38 -11.17 -18.29
C SER A 520 -26.88 -11.40 -18.44
N GLU A 521 -27.66 -11.10 -17.41
CA GLU A 521 -29.12 -11.19 -17.37
C GLU A 521 -29.80 -10.23 -18.36
N ALA A 522 -29.14 -9.11 -18.68
CA ALA A 522 -29.64 -8.11 -19.62
C ALA A 522 -28.99 -8.21 -21.01
N ALA A 523 -27.95 -9.05 -21.18
CA ALA A 523 -27.17 -9.13 -22.42
C ALA A 523 -28.03 -9.43 -23.65
N GLU A 524 -28.95 -10.40 -23.55
CA GLU A 524 -29.84 -10.78 -24.65
C GLU A 524 -30.77 -9.62 -25.07
N ALA A 525 -31.31 -8.88 -24.09
CA ALA A 525 -32.16 -7.72 -24.35
C ALA A 525 -31.40 -6.61 -25.10
N TYR A 526 -30.16 -6.31 -24.69
CA TYR A 526 -29.30 -5.35 -25.39
C TYR A 526 -28.93 -5.81 -26.80
N GLN A 527 -28.66 -7.11 -26.98
CA GLN A 527 -28.40 -7.68 -28.29
C GLN A 527 -29.61 -7.52 -29.22
N LYS A 528 -30.83 -7.79 -28.74
CA LYS A 528 -32.08 -7.58 -29.50
C LYS A 528 -32.26 -6.13 -29.94
N VAL A 529 -31.94 -5.14 -29.10
CA VAL A 529 -31.98 -3.72 -29.48
C VAL A 529 -30.97 -3.44 -30.60
N GLY A 530 -29.71 -3.89 -30.45
CA GLY A 530 -28.69 -3.70 -31.48
C GLY A 530 -28.99 -4.46 -32.78
N GLU A 531 -29.67 -5.60 -32.71
CA GLU A 531 -30.19 -6.32 -33.88
C GLU A 531 -31.33 -5.56 -34.55
N ALA A 532 -32.26 -5.00 -33.77
CA ALA A 532 -33.35 -4.19 -34.28
C ALA A 532 -32.84 -2.91 -34.99
N GLU A 533 -31.87 -2.20 -34.39
CA GLU A 533 -31.22 -1.05 -35.00
C GLU A 533 -30.50 -1.42 -36.30
N ARG A 534 -29.74 -2.52 -36.31
CA ARG A 534 -29.09 -3.03 -37.53
C ARG A 534 -30.12 -3.39 -38.59
N LYS A 535 -31.23 -4.02 -38.22
CA LYS A 535 -32.33 -4.37 -39.13
C LYS A 535 -32.99 -3.11 -39.69
N GLN A 536 -33.20 -2.09 -38.87
CA GLN A 536 -33.69 -0.78 -39.31
C GLN A 536 -32.75 -0.15 -40.33
N ASP A 537 -31.44 -0.17 -40.08
CA ASP A 537 -30.44 0.35 -41.02
C ASP A 537 -30.43 -0.45 -42.32
N VAL A 538 -30.49 -1.79 -42.25
CA VAL A 538 -30.61 -2.66 -43.44
C VAL A 538 -31.84 -2.30 -44.27
N LEU A 539 -33.02 -2.18 -43.65
CA LEU A 539 -34.25 -1.79 -44.32
C LEU A 539 -34.14 -0.40 -44.94
N ARG A 540 -33.52 0.56 -44.22
CA ARG A 540 -33.27 1.91 -44.74
C ARG A 540 -32.34 1.88 -45.95
N TYR A 541 -31.25 1.11 -45.91
CA TYR A 541 -30.34 0.99 -47.05
C TYR A 541 -30.99 0.30 -48.23
N GLN A 542 -31.77 -0.76 -48.01
CA GLN A 542 -32.55 -1.40 -49.06
C GLN A 542 -33.52 -0.42 -49.72
N ALA A 543 -34.26 0.36 -48.93
CA ALA A 543 -35.16 1.39 -49.45
C ALA A 543 -34.43 2.49 -50.24
N LEU A 544 -33.25 2.91 -49.78
CA LEU A 544 -32.42 3.89 -50.50
C LEU A 544 -31.87 3.31 -51.81
N THR A 545 -31.39 2.07 -51.79
CA THR A 545 -30.92 1.37 -52.99
C THR A 545 -32.04 1.18 -53.98
N GLU A 546 -33.22 0.76 -53.55
CA GLU A 546 -34.39 0.62 -54.40
C GLU A 546 -34.82 1.98 -54.99
N ALA A 547 -34.84 3.04 -54.18
CA ALA A 547 -35.10 4.39 -54.67
C ALA A 547 -34.07 4.82 -55.73
N SER A 548 -32.78 4.57 -55.50
CA SER A 548 -31.72 4.86 -56.49
C SER A 548 -31.86 4.02 -57.75
N ASP A 549 -32.17 2.73 -57.65
CA ASP A 549 -32.39 1.85 -58.82
C ASP A 549 -33.60 2.32 -59.63
N ILE A 550 -34.71 2.70 -58.99
CA ILE A 550 -35.86 3.31 -59.68
C ILE A 550 -35.43 4.60 -60.40
N LEU A 551 -34.73 5.50 -59.72
CA LEU A 551 -34.27 6.76 -60.31
C LEU A 551 -33.33 6.51 -61.49
N THR A 552 -32.39 5.56 -61.38
CA THR A 552 -31.48 5.14 -62.44
C THR A 552 -32.23 4.49 -63.62
N ARG A 553 -33.16 3.56 -63.38
CA ARG A 553 -33.99 2.96 -64.45
C ARG A 553 -34.88 4.01 -65.14
N THR A 554 -35.33 5.01 -64.39
CA THR A 554 -36.24 6.05 -64.89
C THR A 554 -35.51 7.15 -65.64
N ALA A 555 -34.26 7.50 -65.31
CA ALA A 555 -33.58 8.65 -65.90
C ALA A 555 -32.17 8.40 -66.44
N GLY A 556 -31.66 7.15 -66.36
CA GLY A 556 -30.29 6.79 -66.70
C GLY A 556 -29.26 7.15 -65.60
N ASP A 557 -29.50 8.25 -64.88
CA ASP A 557 -28.69 8.71 -63.75
C ASP A 557 -29.58 9.15 -62.58
N ALA A 558 -29.34 8.57 -61.39
CA ALA A 558 -30.08 8.88 -60.17
C ALA A 558 -29.90 10.33 -59.71
N GLN A 559 -28.74 10.94 -59.96
CA GLN A 559 -28.47 12.34 -59.61
C GLN A 559 -29.26 13.29 -60.51
N LEU A 560 -29.24 13.07 -61.81
CA LEU A 560 -30.03 13.83 -62.78
C LEU A 560 -31.53 13.71 -62.52
N ALA A 561 -32.00 12.53 -62.11
CA ALA A 561 -33.39 12.29 -61.70
C ALA A 561 -33.80 13.14 -60.49
N LEU A 562 -32.95 13.22 -59.45
CA LEU A 562 -33.23 14.00 -58.25
C LEU A 562 -33.24 15.51 -58.55
N ARG A 563 -32.28 16.01 -59.32
CA ARG A 563 -32.26 17.42 -59.76
C ARG A 563 -33.51 17.79 -60.56
N LEU A 564 -33.92 16.92 -61.48
CA LEU A 564 -35.17 17.10 -62.22
C LEU A 564 -36.38 17.12 -61.29
N ALA A 565 -36.45 16.20 -60.33
CA ALA A 565 -37.54 16.16 -59.37
C ALA A 565 -37.63 17.45 -58.54
N PHE A 566 -36.50 18.04 -58.16
CA PHE A 566 -36.46 19.35 -57.50
C PHE A 566 -36.94 20.48 -58.41
N ALA A 567 -36.48 20.51 -59.67
CA ALA A 567 -36.91 21.51 -60.64
C ALA A 567 -38.42 21.43 -60.92
N LEU A 568 -38.95 20.22 -61.14
CA LEU A 568 -40.38 19.97 -61.31
C LEU A 568 -41.18 20.33 -60.06
N ARG A 569 -40.69 19.98 -58.87
CA ARG A 569 -41.32 20.35 -57.61
C ARG A 569 -41.40 21.87 -57.45
N ARG A 570 -40.33 22.60 -57.78
CA ARG A 570 -40.34 24.07 -57.73
C ARG A 570 -41.40 24.65 -58.66
N VAL A 571 -41.54 24.14 -59.89
CA VAL A 571 -42.61 24.60 -60.80
C VAL A 571 -43.99 24.26 -60.24
N SER A 572 -44.21 23.02 -59.79
CA SER A 572 -45.50 22.61 -59.23
C SER A 572 -45.90 23.40 -57.97
N ASP A 573 -44.93 23.68 -57.08
CA ASP A 573 -45.14 24.47 -55.88
C ASP A 573 -45.49 25.92 -56.25
N LEU A 574 -44.84 26.50 -57.27
CA LEU A 574 -45.17 27.85 -57.75
C LEU A 574 -46.52 27.93 -58.47
N GLU A 575 -46.89 26.93 -59.29
CA GLU A 575 -48.21 26.83 -59.94
C GLU A 575 -49.32 26.74 -58.89
N ARG A 576 -49.12 25.88 -57.89
CA ARG A 576 -50.05 25.72 -56.77
C ARG A 576 -50.23 27.02 -55.98
N LEU A 577 -49.14 27.75 -55.73
CA LEU A 577 -49.20 29.04 -55.05
C LEU A 577 -49.88 30.13 -55.88
N GLN A 578 -49.72 30.10 -57.21
CA GLN A 578 -50.39 31.00 -58.14
C GLN A 578 -51.91 30.78 -58.16
N GLU A 579 -52.35 29.52 -58.08
CA GLU A 579 -53.77 29.13 -58.08
C GLU A 579 -54.44 29.23 -56.69
N SER A 580 -53.66 29.34 -55.61
CA SER A 580 -54.15 29.33 -54.23
C SER A 580 -54.88 30.61 -53.84
N ALA A 581 -56.08 30.46 -53.28
CA ALA A 581 -56.87 31.58 -52.74
C ALA A 581 -56.30 32.14 -51.41
N SER A 582 -55.39 31.43 -50.75
CA SER A 582 -54.73 31.85 -49.49
C SER A 582 -53.25 31.44 -49.47
N PRO A 583 -52.40 32.13 -50.25
CA PRO A 583 -51.02 31.71 -50.48
C PRO A 583 -50.12 31.81 -49.25
N SER A 584 -50.39 32.68 -48.26
CA SER A 584 -49.46 32.94 -47.15
C SER A 584 -49.19 31.72 -46.26
N GLY A 585 -50.24 31.01 -45.82
CA GLY A 585 -50.08 29.80 -44.99
C GLY A 585 -49.46 28.62 -45.74
N GLU A 586 -49.67 28.57 -47.06
CA GLU A 586 -49.13 27.54 -47.94
C GLU A 586 -47.65 27.77 -48.25
N VAL A 587 -47.25 29.02 -48.49
CA VAL A 587 -45.84 29.42 -48.60
C VAL A 587 -45.07 29.06 -47.33
N ASP A 588 -45.64 29.34 -46.14
CA ASP A 588 -45.00 28.99 -44.86
C ASP A 588 -44.78 27.48 -44.69
N ARG A 589 -45.75 26.68 -45.14
CA ARG A 589 -45.63 25.23 -45.15
C ARG A 589 -44.51 24.78 -46.08
N LEU A 590 -44.48 25.29 -47.31
CA LEU A 590 -43.49 24.94 -48.33
C LEU A 590 -42.07 25.36 -47.91
N ILE A 591 -41.89 26.54 -47.31
CA ILE A 591 -40.62 27.00 -46.74
C ILE A 591 -40.10 25.98 -45.71
N ASN A 592 -40.96 25.54 -44.80
CA ASN A 592 -40.57 24.56 -43.78
C ASN A 592 -40.22 23.19 -44.39
N GLU A 593 -40.97 22.74 -45.40
CA GLU A 593 -40.69 21.49 -46.11
C GLU A 593 -39.36 21.53 -46.86
N VAL A 594 -39.09 22.59 -47.63
CA VAL A 594 -37.84 22.75 -48.40
C VAL A 594 -36.64 22.89 -47.46
N ARG A 595 -36.78 23.65 -46.36
CA ARG A 595 -35.75 23.76 -45.33
C ARG A 595 -35.45 22.41 -44.67
N GLY A 596 -36.47 21.60 -44.43
CA GLY A 596 -36.34 20.25 -43.91
C GLY A 596 -35.53 19.34 -44.85
N VAL A 597 -35.73 19.46 -46.15
CA VAL A 597 -34.96 18.71 -47.16
C VAL A 597 -33.49 19.13 -47.18
N THR A 598 -33.20 20.43 -47.12
CA THR A 598 -31.82 20.94 -47.03
C THR A 598 -31.10 20.39 -45.78
N GLU A 599 -31.77 20.42 -44.63
CA GLU A 599 -31.20 19.87 -43.39
C GLU A 599 -31.00 18.37 -43.46
N LEU A 600 -31.89 17.63 -44.12
CA LEU A 600 -31.75 16.19 -44.33
C LEU A 600 -30.48 15.86 -45.13
N TYR A 601 -30.19 16.59 -46.22
CA TYR A 601 -28.96 16.38 -46.98
C TYR A 601 -27.71 16.80 -46.20
N ARG A 602 -27.77 17.88 -45.42
CA ARG A 602 -26.66 18.27 -44.52
C ARG A 602 -26.40 17.21 -43.43
N LEU A 603 -27.45 16.63 -42.88
CA LEU A 603 -27.35 15.51 -41.94
C LEU A 603 -26.77 14.27 -42.61
N GLN A 604 -27.16 13.98 -43.85
CA GLN A 604 -26.60 12.87 -44.62
C GLN A 604 -25.10 13.05 -44.88
N ILE A 605 -24.65 14.26 -45.26
CA ILE A 605 -23.23 14.58 -45.40
C ILE A 605 -22.49 14.29 -44.09
N ARG A 606 -22.98 14.84 -42.96
CA ARG A 606 -22.38 14.63 -41.64
C ARG A 606 -22.33 13.15 -41.24
N LYS A 607 -23.40 12.40 -41.52
CA LYS A 607 -23.47 10.95 -41.24
C LYS A 607 -22.45 10.19 -42.08
N GLU A 608 -22.42 10.40 -43.39
CA GLU A 608 -21.51 9.69 -44.31
C GLU A 608 -20.04 10.06 -44.06
N GLU A 609 -19.77 11.32 -43.68
CA GLU A 609 -18.44 11.79 -43.26
C GLU A 609 -17.99 11.11 -41.97
N ALA A 610 -18.85 11.04 -40.94
CA ALA A 610 -18.56 10.33 -39.70
C ALA A 610 -18.34 8.82 -39.89
N LEU A 611 -18.99 8.22 -40.89
CA LEU A 611 -18.81 6.81 -41.26
C LEU A 611 -17.62 6.56 -42.20
N GLY A 612 -16.92 7.59 -42.65
CA GLY A 612 -15.82 7.47 -43.62
C GLY A 612 -16.25 7.00 -45.01
N ARG A 613 -17.54 7.16 -45.35
CA ARG A 613 -18.14 6.69 -46.61
C ARG A 613 -18.35 7.79 -47.66
N LEU A 614 -18.01 9.05 -47.32
CA LEU A 614 -18.26 10.21 -48.18
C LEU A 614 -17.11 10.44 -49.18
N GLY A 615 -17.29 10.00 -50.43
CA GLY A 615 -16.39 10.32 -51.56
C GLY A 615 -16.58 11.75 -52.09
N GLN A 616 -15.61 12.24 -52.89
CA GLN A 616 -15.65 13.59 -53.47
C GLN A 616 -16.85 13.81 -54.40
N GLU A 617 -17.14 12.86 -55.29
CA GLU A 617 -18.28 12.94 -56.21
C GLU A 617 -19.62 12.94 -55.46
N ARG A 618 -19.75 12.07 -54.45
CA ARG A 618 -20.96 11.99 -53.61
C ARG A 618 -21.18 13.29 -52.82
N ARG A 619 -20.11 13.88 -52.29
CA ARG A 619 -20.16 15.19 -51.60
C ARG A 619 -20.60 16.30 -52.55
N ALA A 620 -20.02 16.38 -53.74
CA ALA A 620 -20.39 17.38 -54.75
C ALA A 620 -21.85 17.25 -55.19
N SER A 621 -22.32 16.01 -55.36
CA SER A 621 -23.72 15.67 -55.67
C SER A 621 -24.70 16.18 -54.60
N LEU A 622 -24.45 15.85 -53.32
CA LEU A 622 -25.30 16.29 -52.20
C LEU A 622 -25.29 17.82 -52.01
N LEU A 623 -24.13 18.46 -52.22
CA LEU A 623 -24.01 19.92 -52.15
C LEU A 623 -24.81 20.60 -53.27
N SER A 624 -24.84 20.04 -54.47
CA SER A 624 -25.67 20.58 -55.55
C SER A 624 -27.16 20.45 -55.25
N LEU A 625 -27.62 19.33 -54.69
CA LEU A 625 -29.04 19.21 -54.30
C LEU A 625 -29.42 20.19 -53.19
N ILE A 626 -28.47 20.52 -52.31
CA ILE A 626 -28.64 21.57 -51.30
C ILE A 626 -28.77 22.94 -51.98
N ASP A 627 -27.94 23.24 -52.97
CA ASP A 627 -27.98 24.50 -53.72
C ASP A 627 -29.30 24.69 -54.48
N ASP A 628 -29.79 23.63 -55.16
CA ASP A 628 -31.08 23.61 -55.84
C ASP A 628 -32.24 23.89 -54.86
N ALA A 629 -32.20 23.25 -53.68
CA ALA A 629 -33.19 23.48 -52.63
C ALA A 629 -33.10 24.89 -52.02
N GLN A 630 -31.90 25.46 -51.88
CA GLN A 630 -31.70 26.83 -51.40
C GLN A 630 -32.19 27.87 -52.41
N THR A 631 -32.03 27.60 -53.69
CA THR A 631 -32.57 28.43 -54.77
C THR A 631 -34.09 28.47 -54.69
N HIS A 632 -34.74 27.32 -54.54
CA HIS A 632 -36.19 27.25 -54.33
C HIS A 632 -36.62 27.97 -53.06
N LEU A 633 -35.92 27.76 -51.94
CA LEU A 633 -36.22 28.43 -50.67
C LEU A 633 -36.17 29.95 -50.81
N THR A 634 -35.18 30.48 -51.54
CA THR A 634 -35.03 31.92 -51.80
C THR A 634 -36.23 32.47 -52.56
N VAL A 635 -36.75 31.73 -53.54
CA VAL A 635 -37.95 32.12 -54.29
C VAL A 635 -39.18 32.13 -53.38
N LEU A 636 -39.36 31.10 -52.54
CA LEU A 636 -40.47 31.03 -51.59
C LEU A 636 -40.41 32.12 -50.52
N GLU A 637 -39.21 32.46 -50.02
CA GLU A 637 -39.02 33.56 -49.06
C GLU A 637 -39.32 34.92 -49.69
N LYS A 638 -38.97 35.13 -50.97
CA LYS A 638 -39.40 36.31 -51.74
C LYS A 638 -40.92 36.35 -51.92
N ALA A 639 -41.54 35.22 -52.24
CA ALA A 639 -42.99 35.10 -52.37
C ALA A 639 -43.70 35.41 -51.03
N LYS A 640 -43.15 34.95 -49.91
CA LYS A 640 -43.65 35.29 -48.57
C LYS A 640 -43.55 36.79 -48.28
N ALA A 641 -42.40 37.39 -48.59
CA ALA A 641 -42.14 38.81 -48.29
C ALA A 641 -43.00 39.75 -49.14
N GLN A 642 -43.23 39.41 -50.42
CA GLN A 642 -43.97 40.23 -51.37
C GLN A 642 -45.48 39.91 -51.40
N GLY A 643 -45.90 38.74 -50.91
CA GLY A 643 -47.31 38.36 -50.83
C GLY A 643 -47.99 38.43 -52.19
N LYS A 644 -49.09 39.21 -52.29
CA LYS A 644 -49.85 39.37 -53.54
C LYS A 644 -49.11 40.13 -54.64
N SER A 645 -48.01 40.83 -54.33
CA SER A 645 -47.22 41.57 -55.33
C SER A 645 -46.06 40.75 -55.89
N PHE A 646 -45.93 39.48 -55.51
CA PHE A 646 -44.92 38.59 -56.07
C PHE A 646 -45.26 38.21 -57.51
N ASP A 647 -44.29 38.34 -58.41
CA ASP A 647 -44.47 37.97 -59.82
C ASP A 647 -44.29 36.47 -60.01
N PHE A 648 -45.39 35.73 -59.77
CA PHE A 648 -45.42 34.29 -59.99
C PHE A 648 -45.18 33.91 -61.45
N ALA A 649 -45.56 34.74 -62.42
CA ALA A 649 -45.40 34.44 -63.84
C ALA A 649 -43.92 34.47 -64.25
N ALA A 650 -43.17 35.48 -63.79
CA ALA A 650 -41.72 35.55 -64.00
C ALA A 650 -40.98 34.42 -63.28
N ALA A 651 -41.36 34.12 -62.04
CA ALA A 651 -40.77 33.00 -61.28
C ALA A 651 -41.07 31.63 -61.94
N LEU A 652 -42.26 31.46 -62.52
CA LEU A 652 -42.62 30.25 -63.27
C LEU A 652 -41.80 30.12 -64.55
N ALA A 653 -41.61 31.22 -65.28
CA ALA A 653 -40.84 31.24 -66.52
C ALA A 653 -39.37 30.89 -66.26
N ASP A 654 -38.76 31.47 -65.23
CA ASP A 654 -37.41 31.14 -64.76
C ASP A 654 -37.30 29.66 -64.37
N ALA A 655 -38.23 29.18 -63.54
CA ALA A 655 -38.25 27.79 -63.10
C ALA A 655 -38.49 26.78 -64.24
N ARG A 656 -39.25 27.15 -65.28
CA ARG A 656 -39.49 26.34 -66.49
C ARG A 656 -38.28 26.34 -67.43
N THR A 657 -37.54 27.45 -67.53
CA THR A 657 -36.31 27.53 -68.33
C THR A 657 -35.24 26.55 -67.81
N ASP A 658 -35.14 26.41 -66.49
CA ASP A 658 -34.28 25.42 -65.83
C ASP A 658 -34.70 23.96 -66.13
N ILE A 659 -35.97 23.71 -66.47
CA ILE A 659 -36.48 22.40 -66.89
C ILE A 659 -36.22 22.18 -68.39
N GLU A 660 -36.39 23.22 -69.22
CA GLU A 660 -36.28 23.18 -70.68
C GLU A 660 -34.86 22.88 -71.18
N GLY A 661 -33.82 23.36 -70.49
CA GLY A 661 -32.42 22.99 -70.77
C GLY A 661 -32.12 21.49 -70.65
N ASP A 662 -33.02 20.76 -70.00
CA ASP A 662 -32.90 19.34 -69.67
C ASP A 662 -34.00 18.48 -70.38
N ALA A 663 -34.92 19.11 -71.12
CA ALA A 663 -36.25 18.56 -71.44
C ALA A 663 -36.31 17.59 -72.63
N GLN A 664 -35.42 17.69 -73.63
CA GLN A 664 -35.48 16.81 -74.82
C GLN A 664 -35.24 15.33 -74.47
N THR A 665 -34.60 15.02 -73.35
CA THR A 665 -34.38 13.65 -72.85
C THR A 665 -35.52 13.13 -71.97
N LYS A 666 -36.49 13.98 -71.56
CA LYS A 666 -37.34 13.76 -70.37
C LYS A 666 -38.84 13.49 -70.62
N ALA A 667 -39.42 13.88 -71.77
CA ALA A 667 -40.85 13.65 -72.04
C ALA A 667 -41.23 12.14 -72.17
N GLY A 668 -40.30 11.31 -72.67
CA GLY A 668 -40.50 9.86 -72.77
C GLY A 668 -40.35 9.08 -71.44
N LEU A 669 -39.82 9.73 -70.40
CA LEU A 669 -39.55 9.15 -69.07
C LEU A 669 -40.77 9.30 -68.14
N LEU A 670 -41.44 10.46 -68.20
CA LEU A 670 -42.63 10.78 -67.39
C LEU A 670 -43.82 9.83 -67.65
N ASN A 671 -44.02 9.41 -68.90
CA ASN A 671 -45.11 8.48 -69.28
C ASN A 671 -44.87 7.03 -68.82
N ARG A 672 -43.61 6.62 -68.59
CA ARG A 672 -43.29 5.28 -68.07
C ARG A 672 -43.36 5.23 -66.54
N ALA A 673 -43.04 6.33 -65.87
CA ALA A 673 -42.96 6.40 -64.41
C ALA A 673 -44.32 6.48 -63.70
N SER A 674 -45.36 7.03 -64.34
CA SER A 674 -46.59 7.46 -63.66
C SER A 674 -47.42 6.29 -63.09
N GLY A 675 -47.46 5.14 -63.75
CA GLY A 675 -48.17 3.95 -63.25
C GLY A 675 -47.44 3.23 -62.10
N GLU A 676 -46.12 3.13 -62.21
CA GLU A 676 -45.28 2.43 -61.21
C GLU A 676 -45.21 3.21 -59.89
N ILE A 677 -45.16 4.54 -59.95
CA ILE A 677 -45.17 5.41 -58.75
C ILE A 677 -46.44 5.20 -57.93
N GLY A 678 -47.61 5.12 -58.57
CA GLY A 678 -48.90 4.92 -57.89
C GLY A 678 -48.96 3.59 -57.14
N VAL A 679 -48.53 2.50 -57.80
CA VAL A 679 -48.46 1.16 -57.19
C VAL A 679 -47.51 1.14 -56.00
N ARG A 680 -46.32 1.76 -56.12
CA ARG A 680 -45.32 1.79 -55.05
C ARG A 680 -45.74 2.64 -53.85
N ILE A 681 -46.38 3.79 -54.07
CA ILE A 681 -46.95 4.60 -52.97
C ILE A 681 -48.03 3.81 -52.23
N ALA A 682 -48.89 3.08 -52.95
CA ALA A 682 -49.90 2.23 -52.34
C ALA A 682 -49.26 1.08 -51.53
N GLN A 683 -48.20 0.46 -52.06
CA GLN A 683 -47.48 -0.62 -51.39
C GLN A 683 -46.74 -0.13 -50.14
N ALA A 684 -46.00 0.97 -50.23
CA ALA A 684 -45.34 1.59 -49.07
C ALA A 684 -46.33 2.02 -47.98
N ARG A 685 -47.52 2.54 -48.36
CA ARG A 685 -48.59 2.85 -47.38
C ARG A 685 -49.13 1.60 -46.71
N SER A 686 -49.35 0.53 -47.48
CA SER A 686 -49.79 -0.78 -46.97
C SER A 686 -48.78 -1.34 -45.97
N ASP A 687 -47.48 -1.32 -46.31
CA ASP A 687 -46.41 -1.83 -45.46
C ASP A 687 -46.22 -1.00 -44.20
N ARG A 688 -46.29 0.35 -44.32
CA ARG A 688 -46.30 1.24 -43.16
C ARG A 688 -47.45 0.90 -42.23
N TRP A 689 -48.67 0.79 -42.75
CA TRP A 689 -49.84 0.47 -41.93
C TRP A 689 -49.71 -0.90 -41.27
N LYS A 690 -49.29 -1.94 -41.98
CA LYS A 690 -49.06 -3.27 -41.40
C LYS A 690 -48.06 -3.21 -40.25
N THR A 691 -46.95 -2.51 -40.45
CA THR A 691 -45.89 -2.39 -39.44
C THR A 691 -46.35 -1.58 -38.24
N GLU A 692 -46.97 -0.43 -38.48
CA GLU A 692 -47.49 0.47 -37.43
C GLU A 692 -48.56 -0.21 -36.59
N LEU A 693 -49.54 -0.88 -37.22
CA LEU A 693 -50.58 -1.61 -36.50
C LEU A 693 -49.99 -2.77 -35.69
N ALA A 694 -49.01 -3.49 -36.25
CA ALA A 694 -48.37 -4.60 -35.55
C ALA A 694 -47.60 -4.12 -34.30
N GLU A 695 -46.83 -3.03 -34.40
CA GLU A 695 -46.12 -2.47 -33.25
C GLU A 695 -47.06 -1.84 -32.22
N GLN A 696 -48.10 -1.12 -32.65
CA GLN A 696 -49.13 -0.63 -31.74
C GLN A 696 -49.81 -1.77 -30.99
N SER A 697 -50.15 -2.86 -31.70
CA SER A 697 -50.74 -4.05 -31.09
C SER A 697 -49.80 -4.67 -30.05
N ARG A 698 -48.50 -4.78 -30.35
CA ARG A 698 -47.48 -5.26 -29.39
C ARG A 698 -47.36 -4.36 -28.17
N TRP A 699 -47.34 -3.05 -28.34
CA TRP A 699 -47.26 -2.11 -27.22
C TRP A 699 -48.48 -2.17 -26.31
N VAL A 700 -49.69 -2.22 -26.90
CA VAL A 700 -50.93 -2.39 -26.14
C VAL A 700 -50.92 -3.74 -25.41
N ALA A 701 -50.49 -4.82 -26.06
CA ALA A 701 -50.37 -6.13 -25.45
C ALA A 701 -49.40 -6.09 -24.25
N PHE A 702 -48.21 -5.52 -24.41
CA PHE A 702 -47.21 -5.41 -23.34
C PHE A 702 -47.74 -4.69 -22.09
N SER A 703 -48.50 -3.61 -22.26
CA SER A 703 -49.09 -2.89 -21.12
C SER A 703 -50.07 -3.75 -20.31
N ARG A 704 -50.81 -4.63 -21.00
CA ARG A 704 -51.76 -5.58 -20.39
C ARG A 704 -51.02 -6.75 -19.75
N GLU A 705 -50.02 -7.29 -20.45
CA GLU A 705 -49.16 -8.37 -19.95
C GLU A 705 -48.40 -7.95 -18.69
N LEU A 706 -47.86 -6.73 -18.65
CA LEU A 706 -47.19 -6.19 -17.47
C LEU A 706 -48.15 -6.04 -16.28
N ALA A 707 -49.40 -5.64 -16.53
CA ALA A 707 -50.42 -5.58 -15.50
C ALA A 707 -50.79 -6.97 -14.97
N ALA A 708 -50.93 -7.96 -15.85
CA ALA A 708 -51.17 -9.36 -15.50
C ALA A 708 -50.02 -9.95 -14.68
N TYR A 709 -48.77 -9.74 -15.12
CA TYR A 709 -47.57 -10.16 -14.41
C TYR A 709 -47.46 -9.53 -13.01
N LYS A 710 -47.73 -8.22 -12.88
CA LYS A 710 -47.74 -7.53 -11.58
C LYS A 710 -48.85 -8.03 -10.65
N ALA A 711 -49.97 -8.51 -11.20
CA ALA A 711 -51.08 -9.04 -10.41
C ALA A 711 -50.77 -10.44 -9.86
N SER A 712 -50.20 -11.34 -10.68
CA SER A 712 -49.74 -12.65 -10.25
C SER A 712 -48.61 -13.17 -11.16
N PRO A 713 -47.34 -13.08 -10.71
CA PRO A 713 -46.20 -13.54 -11.50
C PRO A 713 -46.25 -15.04 -11.81
N GLU A 714 -46.68 -15.86 -10.85
CA GLU A 714 -46.72 -17.32 -10.98
C GLU A 714 -47.77 -17.79 -11.99
N VAL A 715 -48.99 -17.22 -11.93
CA VAL A 715 -50.07 -17.57 -12.85
C VAL A 715 -49.74 -17.07 -14.26
N TYR A 716 -49.18 -15.87 -14.39
CA TYR A 716 -48.75 -15.35 -15.69
C TYR A 716 -47.67 -16.25 -16.33
N ALA A 717 -46.68 -16.70 -15.56
CA ALA A 717 -45.64 -17.59 -16.07
C ALA A 717 -46.22 -18.95 -16.51
N LEU A 718 -47.14 -19.51 -15.72
CA LEU A 718 -47.83 -20.76 -16.07
C LEU A 718 -48.68 -20.61 -17.33
N ASP A 719 -49.45 -19.54 -17.45
CA ASP A 719 -50.30 -19.23 -18.60
C ASP A 719 -49.45 -19.16 -19.88
N ARG A 720 -48.37 -18.37 -19.86
CA ARG A 720 -47.43 -18.27 -20.99
C ARG A 720 -46.75 -19.58 -21.32
N TRP A 721 -46.43 -20.39 -20.32
CA TRP A 721 -45.91 -21.73 -20.55
C TRP A 721 -46.95 -22.60 -21.26
N LEU A 722 -48.20 -22.62 -20.79
CA LEU A 722 -49.30 -23.36 -21.41
C LEU A 722 -49.58 -22.91 -22.85
N ASP A 723 -49.54 -21.61 -23.13
CA ASP A 723 -49.71 -21.08 -24.49
C ASP A 723 -48.62 -21.55 -25.46
N VAL A 724 -47.38 -21.63 -24.99
CA VAL A 724 -46.27 -22.20 -25.78
C VAL A 724 -46.56 -23.68 -26.06
N TRP A 725 -46.97 -24.45 -25.04
CA TRP A 725 -47.34 -25.86 -25.22
C TRP A 725 -48.50 -26.04 -26.20
N ASP A 726 -49.48 -25.15 -26.18
CA ASP A 726 -50.61 -25.20 -27.11
C ASP A 726 -50.18 -24.90 -28.55
N SER A 727 -49.28 -23.93 -28.74
CA SER A 727 -48.73 -23.59 -30.06
C SER A 727 -47.81 -24.65 -30.66
N VAL A 728 -47.03 -25.35 -29.83
CA VAL A 728 -46.03 -26.34 -30.27
C VAL A 728 -46.67 -27.72 -30.47
N LEU A 729 -47.67 -28.07 -29.65
CA LEU A 729 -48.33 -29.38 -29.68
C LEU A 729 -49.85 -29.24 -29.86
N PRO A 730 -50.34 -28.66 -30.97
CA PRO A 730 -51.77 -28.36 -31.15
C PRO A 730 -52.65 -29.62 -31.06
N ASP A 731 -52.18 -30.76 -31.58
CA ASP A 731 -52.99 -31.98 -31.74
C ASP A 731 -52.87 -33.00 -30.60
N ILE A 732 -52.24 -32.64 -29.47
CA ILE A 732 -52.08 -33.53 -28.32
C ILE A 732 -53.09 -33.15 -27.22
N THR A 733 -53.77 -34.15 -26.63
CA THR A 733 -54.65 -33.93 -25.48
C THR A 733 -53.80 -33.66 -24.23
N LYS A 734 -53.91 -32.46 -23.67
CA LYS A 734 -53.16 -32.05 -22.48
C LYS A 734 -54.02 -32.17 -21.22
N TYR A 735 -53.49 -32.76 -20.16
CA TYR A 735 -54.15 -32.86 -18.84
C TYR A 735 -53.39 -31.99 -17.83
N VAL A 736 -54.08 -31.04 -17.20
CA VAL A 736 -53.51 -30.20 -16.12
C VAL A 736 -54.05 -30.70 -14.78
N LEU A 737 -53.14 -31.12 -13.90
CA LEU A 737 -53.48 -31.65 -12.57
C LEU A 737 -53.07 -30.62 -11.51
N ALA A 738 -54.05 -29.96 -10.88
CA ALA A 738 -53.83 -28.99 -9.82
C ALA A 738 -53.70 -29.67 -8.45
N VAL A 739 -52.72 -30.57 -8.32
CA VAL A 739 -52.48 -31.37 -7.12
C VAL A 739 -50.97 -31.34 -6.81
N PRO A 740 -50.55 -31.26 -5.53
CA PRO A 740 -49.14 -31.35 -5.16
C PRO A 740 -48.48 -32.58 -5.80
N GLN A 741 -47.31 -32.40 -6.40
CA GLN A 741 -46.64 -33.42 -7.23
C GLN A 741 -46.38 -34.72 -6.47
N ASP A 742 -46.17 -34.63 -5.16
CA ASP A 742 -46.00 -35.75 -4.22
C ASP A 742 -47.26 -36.60 -3.99
N ARG A 743 -48.44 -36.12 -4.46
CA ARG A 743 -49.73 -36.81 -4.28
C ARG A 743 -50.36 -37.27 -5.59
N VAL A 744 -49.68 -37.09 -6.72
CA VAL A 744 -50.20 -37.48 -8.03
C VAL A 744 -49.62 -38.83 -8.43
N GLU A 745 -50.44 -39.88 -8.37
CA GLU A 745 -50.11 -41.18 -8.95
C GLU A 745 -50.75 -41.28 -10.34
N VAL A 746 -49.97 -41.11 -11.41
CA VAL A 746 -50.44 -41.29 -12.79
C VAL A 746 -50.29 -42.75 -13.19
N ARG A 747 -51.41 -43.49 -13.24
CA ARG A 747 -51.46 -44.85 -13.79
C ARG A 747 -51.92 -44.80 -15.23
N VAL A 748 -51.00 -45.01 -16.17
CA VAL A 748 -51.30 -45.09 -17.60
C VAL A 748 -51.49 -46.55 -17.97
N ASP A 749 -52.69 -46.94 -18.43
CA ASP A 749 -52.95 -48.28 -18.95
C ASP A 749 -52.49 -48.36 -20.42
N ALA A 750 -51.25 -48.78 -20.62
CA ALA A 750 -50.61 -48.80 -21.94
C ALA A 750 -50.90 -50.12 -22.67
N THR A 751 -52.09 -50.28 -23.24
CA THR A 751 -52.33 -51.27 -24.32
C THR A 751 -51.92 -50.73 -25.71
N LEU A 752 -51.17 -49.62 -25.76
CA LEU A 752 -50.67 -49.01 -27.00
C LEU A 752 -49.26 -49.52 -27.35
N LYS A 753 -49.02 -49.75 -28.64
CA LYS A 753 -47.77 -50.33 -29.17
C LYS A 753 -46.58 -49.43 -28.86
N ALA A 754 -45.43 -50.05 -28.54
CA ALA A 754 -44.19 -49.41 -28.08
C ALA A 754 -43.62 -48.26 -28.95
N GLN A 755 -44.11 -48.06 -30.18
CA GLN A 755 -43.75 -46.93 -31.03
C GLN A 755 -44.35 -45.59 -30.60
N GLU A 756 -45.44 -45.57 -29.83
CA GLU A 756 -46.11 -44.33 -29.40
C GLU A 756 -45.57 -43.76 -28.07
N LEU A 757 -44.71 -44.52 -27.36
CA LEU A 757 -44.12 -44.13 -26.07
C LEU A 757 -42.74 -43.46 -26.19
N SER A 758 -42.18 -43.31 -27.40
CA SER A 758 -40.80 -42.85 -27.60
C SER A 758 -40.55 -41.36 -27.29
N GLY A 759 -41.58 -40.60 -26.91
CA GLY A 759 -41.50 -39.18 -26.56
C GLY A 759 -41.59 -38.86 -25.06
N LEU A 760 -41.85 -39.84 -24.19
CA LEU A 760 -41.97 -39.63 -22.74
C LEU A 760 -40.58 -39.61 -22.08
N LYS A 761 -40.02 -38.42 -21.87
CA LYS A 761 -38.96 -38.21 -20.88
C LYS A 761 -39.62 -37.96 -19.52
N LEU A 762 -39.62 -38.98 -18.66
CA LEU A 762 -39.77 -38.77 -17.22
C LEU A 762 -38.45 -38.19 -16.73
N GLU A 763 -38.44 -36.92 -16.32
CA GLU A 763 -37.32 -36.36 -15.57
C GLU A 763 -37.32 -37.02 -14.19
N ASP A 764 -36.39 -37.97 -13.99
CA ASP A 764 -36.03 -38.43 -12.66
C ASP A 764 -35.50 -37.23 -11.86
N LYS A 765 -36.31 -36.75 -10.91
CA LYS A 765 -35.82 -36.05 -9.73
C LYS A 765 -36.33 -36.80 -8.51
N ASP A 766 -35.39 -37.52 -7.93
CA ASP A 766 -35.36 -38.35 -6.71
C ASP A 766 -36.24 -39.62 -6.68
#